data_AF-A0A2E6I045-F1
#
_entry.id   AF-A0A2E6I045-F1
#
_cell.length_a   1.000
_cell.length_b   1.000
_cell.length_c   1.000
_cell.angle_alpha   90.00
_cell.angle_beta   90.00
_cell.angle_gamma   90.00
#
_symmetry.space_group_name_H-M   'P 1'
#
loop_
_entity.id
_entity.type
_entity.pdbx_description
1 polymer ?
#
loop_
_entity_poly.entity_id
_entity_poly.type
_entity_poly.pdbx_seq_one_letter_code
_entity_poly.pdbx_strand_id
1 'polypeptide(L)'
;MSSGKKLLMSETSTHRDGKSGVRVVVPADDFTGACDTGLAFAKAGLKTVVHLGGEIDLKGVDVLVVDTETRNASRIIAEQRVVDAMARFRDVAPRVIYKKVDSALRGHLGSEIRAVMRVFDRNLCVMAPAFPEAGRVTVGGYHLVHGVPVGRTEVGHDAGAPVRGSYLPHLLESEAPCTIQSLPLEEVARGVNHVASMMDALRGVAPTVIVADAASESDLAILAEACALLDPAPILCGSAGLASHIPQAFAVARETEAVNPWVPGPTLMVLGTNESTTREQVSVLKADGHTHEWEVHVDSAPFAWARPHAPRVVNEVTAQLEAGGDALISLVGLHPGLHSEDASDGIALLAEVAKRVMAASRPATLVVSGGWTAISVARALGATAAEILTEVAIAVPVCRLIGGAYDGLTMVTKGGALGDRNALLKVVEKEIPMEDRESLPLLAITMGDPCGVGPEIIAKALAGNGVYGKCRPVVVGDVEVLRRAMEWVGVELDLVTIERPGDARFEKGRVEVLSPVDLDRDQIATGEVSAEAGRAAAEWVIEAVALAVADDIDGIVTAPLNKEAMNLAGYRYPGHTELLADKSGADRVRLMLASDRLNVAHVTCHVGLDQVSSLLRIEDVLDTITLLREALEGMGKADPSIAVTGLNPHAGENGLFGSEDSEVIRPAVDQAIEAGWRVEGPLPADTTFFKAYDGVYDGVVAMYHDQGHAPVKLVAFDTGVNVTLGLPIVRTSVDHGTAFDIAGKGVAKEGNLLCAIDVGARLARRRRG
;
A
#
# COMPACT_ATOMS: atom_id res chain seq x y z
N MET A 1 50.66 17.94 -46.79
CA MET A 1 50.90 19.22 -46.09
C MET A 1 49.91 20.25 -46.63
N SER A 2 49.25 20.98 -45.71
CA SER A 2 48.50 22.24 -45.87
C SER A 2 47.22 22.23 -46.73
N SER A 3 46.00 22.23 -46.16
CA SER A 3 45.21 23.37 -45.60
C SER A 3 44.70 24.33 -46.68
N GLY A 4 43.43 24.74 -46.83
CA GLY A 4 42.17 24.56 -46.08
C GLY A 4 41.05 25.48 -46.68
N LYS A 5 39.85 25.48 -46.05
CA LYS A 5 38.61 26.30 -46.28
C LYS A 5 37.68 25.89 -47.44
N LYS A 6 36.34 25.97 -47.40
CA LYS A 6 35.24 26.09 -46.39
C LYS A 6 33.91 26.16 -47.21
N LEU A 7 32.75 25.88 -46.58
CA LEU A 7 31.33 26.07 -47.04
C LEU A 7 30.75 24.97 -47.97
N LEU A 8 29.54 24.42 -47.80
CA LEU A 8 28.35 24.67 -46.96
C LEU A 8 27.62 23.32 -46.72
N MET A 9 27.30 22.99 -45.46
CA MET A 9 26.19 22.09 -45.13
C MET A 9 25.34 22.84 -44.10
N SER A 10 24.09 23.13 -44.46
CA SER A 10 23.09 23.70 -43.56
C SER A 10 22.45 22.59 -42.75
N GLU A 11 22.52 22.74 -41.43
CA GLU A 11 21.87 21.95 -40.41
C GLU A 11 20.34 22.06 -40.50
N THR A 12 19.68 20.91 -40.62
CA THR A 12 18.36 20.65 -39.98
C THR A 12 18.29 19.16 -39.67
N SER A 13 19.05 18.73 -38.67
CA SER A 13 18.84 17.46 -37.99
C SER A 13 18.91 17.73 -36.50
N THR A 14 17.75 18.04 -35.92
CA THR A 14 17.58 17.94 -34.47
C THR A 14 17.72 16.47 -34.09
N HIS A 15 18.71 16.21 -33.25
CA HIS A 15 18.96 14.95 -32.58
C HIS A 15 17.66 14.36 -31.99
N ARG A 16 17.27 13.16 -32.43
CA ARG A 16 16.28 12.30 -31.74
C ARG A 16 17.04 11.43 -30.74
N ASP A 17 17.26 11.95 -29.54
CA ASP A 17 17.52 11.13 -28.36
C ASP A 17 16.18 10.62 -27.82
N GLY A 18 16.04 9.30 -27.69
CA GLY A 18 14.88 8.67 -27.05
C GLY A 18 14.36 7.42 -27.76
N LYS A 19 15.13 6.32 -27.79
CA LYS A 19 14.50 5.00 -27.94
C LYS A 19 13.79 4.68 -26.61
N SER A 20 12.48 4.51 -26.62
CA SER A 20 11.68 4.17 -25.43
C SER A 20 12.21 2.90 -24.76
N GLY A 21 12.26 2.88 -23.42
CA GLY A 21 12.70 1.73 -22.62
C GLY A 21 11.69 0.58 -22.52
N VAL A 22 10.51 0.74 -23.14
CA VAL A 22 9.39 -0.22 -23.08
C VAL A 22 9.76 -1.54 -23.75
N ARG A 23 9.66 -2.63 -22.98
CA ARG A 23 10.01 -3.99 -23.41
C ARG A 23 8.79 -4.82 -23.78
N VAL A 24 7.63 -4.52 -23.18
CA VAL A 24 6.38 -5.25 -23.37
C VAL A 24 5.29 -4.27 -23.76
N VAL A 25 4.52 -4.61 -24.79
CA VAL A 25 3.29 -3.89 -25.17
C VAL A 25 2.10 -4.82 -25.07
N VAL A 26 1.04 -4.34 -24.40
CA VAL A 26 -0.17 -5.11 -24.09
C VAL A 26 -1.41 -4.38 -24.61
N PRO A 27 -1.93 -4.68 -25.81
CA PRO A 27 -3.25 -4.22 -26.20
C PRO A 27 -4.32 -5.00 -25.41
N ALA A 28 -5.17 -4.31 -24.66
CA ALA A 28 -6.22 -4.88 -23.81
C ALA A 28 -7.60 -4.35 -24.22
N ASP A 29 -8.62 -5.21 -24.19
CA ASP A 29 -9.98 -4.89 -24.65
C ASP A 29 -10.84 -4.13 -23.63
N ASP A 30 -10.42 -4.11 -22.36
CA ASP A 30 -11.04 -3.38 -21.27
C ASP A 30 -10.03 -2.91 -20.21
N PHE A 31 -10.40 -1.89 -19.43
CA PHE A 31 -9.55 -1.34 -18.38
C PHE A 31 -9.26 -2.30 -17.22
N THR A 32 -10.25 -3.04 -16.72
CA THR A 32 -10.02 -3.95 -15.59
C THR A 32 -9.10 -5.11 -15.97
N GLY A 33 -9.27 -5.69 -17.16
CA GLY A 33 -8.35 -6.69 -17.68
C GLY A 33 -6.97 -6.12 -18.02
N ALA A 34 -6.89 -4.85 -18.42
CA ALA A 34 -5.62 -4.14 -18.62
C ALA A 34 -4.83 -4.04 -17.31
N CYS A 35 -5.47 -3.60 -16.22
CA CYS A 35 -4.84 -3.53 -14.89
C CYS A 35 -4.40 -4.91 -14.37
N ASP A 36 -5.27 -5.92 -14.47
CA ASP A 36 -5.01 -7.29 -14.04
C ASP A 36 -3.82 -7.92 -14.79
N THR A 37 -3.72 -7.66 -16.09
CA THR A 37 -2.58 -8.11 -16.89
C THR A 37 -1.31 -7.33 -16.57
N GLY A 38 -1.44 -6.02 -16.37
CA GLY A 38 -0.31 -5.18 -15.99
C GLY A 38 0.30 -5.58 -14.65
N LEU A 39 -0.54 -6.03 -13.71
CA LEU A 39 -0.12 -6.53 -12.41
C LEU A 39 0.87 -7.71 -12.51
N ALA A 40 0.65 -8.62 -13.46
CA ALA A 40 1.55 -9.75 -13.71
C ALA A 40 3.00 -9.30 -13.99
N PHE A 41 3.17 -8.14 -14.63
CA PHE A 41 4.47 -7.55 -14.89
C PHE A 41 4.98 -6.69 -13.72
N ALA A 42 4.10 -5.94 -13.06
CA ALA A 42 4.45 -5.12 -11.90
C ALA A 42 5.03 -5.97 -10.75
N LYS A 43 4.42 -7.15 -10.48
CA LYS A 43 4.93 -8.14 -9.52
C LYS A 43 6.34 -8.67 -9.86
N ALA A 44 6.76 -8.55 -11.11
CA ALA A 44 8.10 -8.93 -11.55
C ALA A 44 9.09 -7.74 -11.58
N GLY A 45 8.78 -6.65 -10.86
CA GLY A 45 9.64 -5.47 -10.73
C GLY A 45 9.66 -4.57 -11.96
N LEU A 46 8.70 -4.73 -12.88
CA LEU A 46 8.63 -3.92 -14.10
C LEU A 46 7.69 -2.74 -13.92
N LYS A 47 8.18 -1.52 -14.20
CA LYS A 47 7.34 -0.33 -14.16
C LYS A 47 6.26 -0.42 -15.24
N THR A 48 5.02 -0.64 -14.80
CA THR A 48 3.90 -0.99 -15.69
C THR A 48 2.85 0.10 -15.67
N VAL A 49 2.49 0.60 -16.85
CA VAL A 49 1.52 1.69 -17.02
C VAL A 49 0.42 1.27 -17.98
N VAL A 50 -0.84 1.45 -17.55
CA VAL A 50 -2.04 1.29 -18.36
C VAL A 50 -2.46 2.64 -18.93
N HIS A 51 -2.39 2.78 -20.24
CA HIS A 51 -2.79 3.97 -20.99
C HIS A 51 -4.29 3.94 -21.32
N LEU A 52 -4.98 5.04 -21.01
CA LEU A 52 -6.43 5.20 -21.16
C LEU A 52 -6.81 6.15 -22.32
N GLY A 53 -5.82 6.86 -22.87
CA GLY A 53 -5.98 7.88 -23.90
C GLY A 53 -5.14 9.14 -23.62
N GLY A 54 -4.97 10.01 -24.62
CA GLY A 54 -4.16 11.24 -24.50
C GLY A 54 -2.65 11.02 -24.68
N GLU A 55 -1.87 12.05 -24.37
CA GLU A 55 -0.39 12.00 -24.36
C GLU A 55 0.11 11.27 -23.11
N ILE A 56 1.22 10.54 -23.25
CA ILE A 56 1.86 9.80 -22.17
C ILE A 56 3.38 9.89 -22.28
N ASP A 57 4.05 10.14 -21.16
CA ASP A 57 5.51 10.04 -21.07
C ASP A 57 5.91 8.57 -20.86
N LEU A 58 6.66 8.01 -21.79
CA LEU A 58 7.15 6.64 -21.74
C LEU A 58 8.52 6.51 -21.06
N LYS A 59 9.08 7.60 -20.52
CA LYS A 59 10.38 7.57 -19.83
C LYS A 59 10.32 6.67 -18.59
N GLY A 60 11.18 5.66 -18.58
CA GLY A 60 11.28 4.70 -17.48
C GLY A 60 10.14 3.66 -17.43
N VAL A 61 9.19 3.69 -18.37
CA VAL A 61 8.14 2.66 -18.48
C VAL A 61 8.74 1.40 -19.11
N ASP A 62 8.57 0.26 -18.45
CA ASP A 62 9.01 -1.04 -18.94
C ASP A 62 7.89 -1.79 -19.69
N VAL A 63 6.65 -1.66 -19.19
CA VAL A 63 5.48 -2.31 -19.78
C VAL A 63 4.39 -1.29 -20.03
N LEU A 64 3.99 -1.19 -21.31
CA LEU A 64 2.90 -0.33 -21.75
C LEU A 64 1.67 -1.20 -22.05
N VAL A 65 0.67 -1.10 -21.20
CA VAL A 65 -0.66 -1.65 -21.45
C VAL A 65 -1.51 -0.55 -22.07
N VAL A 66 -2.32 -0.87 -23.07
CA VAL A 66 -3.18 0.11 -23.74
C VAL A 66 -4.60 -0.43 -23.75
N ASP A 67 -5.49 0.23 -23.04
CA ASP A 67 -6.91 -0.07 -23.05
C ASP A 67 -7.54 0.47 -24.34
N THR A 68 -8.10 -0.43 -25.15
CA THR A 68 -8.74 -0.10 -26.43
C THR A 68 -10.26 0.05 -26.30
N GLU A 69 -10.85 -0.31 -25.16
CA GLU A 69 -12.30 -0.32 -24.91
C GLU A 69 -13.10 -0.95 -26.05
N THR A 70 -12.71 -2.16 -26.42
CA THR A 70 -13.25 -2.84 -27.61
C THR A 70 -14.20 -3.97 -27.28
N ARG A 71 -14.22 -4.47 -26.02
CA ARG A 71 -15.04 -5.62 -25.60
C ARG A 71 -16.51 -5.54 -26.06
N ASN A 72 -17.14 -4.39 -25.83
CA ASN A 72 -18.56 -4.16 -26.13
C ASN A 72 -18.78 -3.36 -27.42
N ALA A 73 -17.72 -3.03 -28.16
CA ALA A 73 -17.84 -2.34 -29.43
C ALA A 73 -18.41 -3.28 -30.51
N SER A 74 -18.82 -2.75 -31.66
CA SER A 74 -19.03 -3.62 -32.82
C SER A 74 -17.68 -4.14 -33.33
N ARG A 75 -17.65 -5.32 -33.94
CA ARG A 75 -16.41 -5.94 -34.46
C ARG A 75 -15.58 -5.01 -35.33
N ILE A 76 -16.21 -4.22 -36.21
CA ILE A 76 -15.52 -3.27 -37.10
C ILE A 76 -14.88 -2.14 -36.28
N ILE A 77 -15.60 -1.62 -35.29
CA ILE A 77 -15.08 -0.56 -34.40
C ILE A 77 -13.95 -1.12 -33.52
N ALA A 78 -14.08 -2.35 -33.03
CA ALA A 78 -13.05 -3.01 -32.25
C ALA A 78 -11.73 -3.14 -33.04
N GLU A 79 -11.81 -3.68 -34.25
CA GLU A 79 -10.64 -3.81 -35.14
C GLU A 79 -9.98 -2.46 -35.42
N GLN A 80 -10.78 -1.44 -35.77
CA GLN A 80 -10.27 -0.10 -36.06
C GLN A 80 -9.60 0.55 -34.84
N ARG A 81 -10.22 0.46 -33.66
CA ARG A 81 -9.67 1.02 -32.41
C ARG A 81 -8.33 0.36 -32.02
N VAL A 82 -8.21 -0.96 -32.16
CA VAL A 82 -6.95 -1.65 -31.91
C VAL A 82 -5.87 -1.17 -32.87
N VAL A 83 -6.18 -1.05 -34.16
CA VAL A 83 -5.22 -0.54 -35.16
C VAL A 83 -4.79 0.89 -34.81
N ASP A 84 -5.74 1.78 -34.54
CA ASP A 84 -5.45 3.20 -34.27
C ASP A 84 -4.68 3.41 -32.96
N ALA A 85 -5.00 2.64 -31.92
CA ALA A 85 -4.30 2.69 -30.65
C ALA A 85 -2.86 2.18 -30.79
N MET A 86 -2.67 1.04 -31.45
CA MET A 86 -1.34 0.42 -31.56
C MET A 86 -0.44 1.10 -32.58
N ALA A 87 -0.99 1.71 -33.64
CA ALA A 87 -0.22 2.45 -34.62
C ALA A 87 0.61 3.59 -34.00
N ARG A 88 0.15 4.17 -32.88
CA ARG A 88 0.85 5.22 -32.12
C ARG A 88 2.14 4.72 -31.46
N PHE A 89 2.22 3.42 -31.20
CA PHE A 89 3.32 2.79 -30.49
C PHE A 89 4.13 1.82 -31.36
N ARG A 90 3.95 1.88 -32.69
CA ARG A 90 4.66 1.01 -33.66
C ARG A 90 6.19 1.11 -33.55
N ASP A 91 6.70 2.29 -33.20
CA ASP A 91 8.13 2.58 -33.15
C ASP A 91 8.78 2.15 -31.82
N VAL A 92 7.98 1.68 -30.84
CA VAL A 92 8.46 1.17 -29.55
C VAL A 92 9.32 -0.09 -29.72
N ALA A 93 9.11 -0.86 -30.80
CA ALA A 93 9.82 -2.10 -31.12
C ALA A 93 9.95 -3.06 -29.91
N PRO A 94 8.82 -3.46 -29.28
CA PRO A 94 8.85 -4.24 -28.05
C PRO A 94 9.42 -5.65 -28.27
N ARG A 95 10.05 -6.19 -27.22
CA ARG A 95 10.51 -7.59 -27.20
C ARG A 95 9.34 -8.55 -27.10
N VAL A 96 8.28 -8.16 -26.39
CA VAL A 96 7.08 -8.97 -26.18
C VAL A 96 5.84 -8.18 -26.61
N ILE A 97 4.98 -8.82 -27.40
CA ILE A 97 3.64 -8.32 -27.73
C ILE A 97 2.65 -9.31 -27.12
N TYR A 98 1.88 -8.84 -26.14
CA TYR A 98 0.92 -9.65 -25.41
C TYR A 98 -0.50 -9.15 -25.65
N LYS A 99 -1.28 -9.85 -26.47
CA LYS A 99 -2.69 -9.51 -26.68
C LYS A 99 -3.55 -10.04 -25.54
N LYS A 100 -3.91 -9.18 -24.59
CA LYS A 100 -4.85 -9.51 -23.51
C LYS A 100 -6.26 -9.76 -24.06
N VAL A 101 -6.88 -10.85 -23.61
CA VAL A 101 -8.30 -11.20 -23.78
C VAL A 101 -8.97 -11.46 -22.44
N ASP A 102 -10.30 -11.30 -22.37
CA ASP A 102 -11.07 -11.65 -21.19
C ASP A 102 -10.90 -13.14 -20.82
N SER A 103 -10.70 -13.44 -19.53
CA SER A 103 -10.53 -14.82 -19.05
C SER A 103 -11.82 -15.63 -19.12
N ALA A 104 -12.96 -15.01 -19.45
CA ALA A 104 -14.21 -15.69 -19.76
C ALA A 104 -14.58 -15.56 -21.25
N LEU A 105 -13.63 -15.21 -22.12
CA LEU A 105 -13.77 -15.16 -23.58
C LEU A 105 -14.79 -14.14 -24.11
N ARG A 106 -15.12 -13.10 -23.33
CA ARG A 106 -15.92 -11.96 -23.83
C ARG A 106 -15.11 -11.10 -24.80
N GLY A 107 -15.80 -10.44 -25.73
CA GLY A 107 -15.19 -9.54 -26.73
C GLY A 107 -14.90 -10.20 -28.07
N HIS A 108 -14.11 -9.53 -28.92
CA HIS A 108 -13.87 -9.93 -30.32
C HIS A 108 -12.49 -10.54 -30.54
N LEU A 109 -12.31 -11.75 -30.01
CA LEU A 109 -11.04 -12.48 -29.95
C LEU A 109 -10.30 -12.51 -31.31
N GLY A 110 -10.95 -12.99 -32.36
CA GLY A 110 -10.31 -13.26 -33.64
C GLY A 110 -9.95 -11.98 -34.40
N SER A 111 -10.87 -11.00 -34.43
CA SER A 111 -10.62 -9.74 -35.13
C SER A 111 -9.53 -8.90 -34.46
N GLU A 112 -9.49 -8.88 -33.13
CA GLU A 112 -8.47 -8.11 -32.41
C GLU A 112 -7.08 -8.75 -32.53
N ILE A 113 -6.97 -10.08 -32.38
CA ILE A 113 -5.71 -10.80 -32.65
C ILE A 113 -5.21 -10.48 -34.04
N ARG A 114 -6.10 -10.51 -35.05
CA ARG A 114 -5.72 -10.22 -36.43
C ARG A 114 -5.27 -8.76 -36.61
N ALA A 115 -5.91 -7.82 -35.95
CA ALA A 115 -5.49 -6.41 -35.95
C ALA A 115 -4.07 -6.24 -35.40
N VAL A 116 -3.78 -6.85 -34.24
CA VAL A 116 -2.45 -6.82 -33.61
C VAL A 116 -1.39 -7.46 -34.53
N MET A 117 -1.70 -8.61 -35.13
CA MET A 117 -0.84 -9.27 -36.13
C MET A 117 -0.47 -8.36 -37.30
N ARG A 118 -1.44 -7.56 -37.80
CA ARG A 118 -1.18 -6.60 -38.90
C ARG A 118 -0.32 -5.43 -38.47
N VAL A 119 -0.58 -4.86 -37.28
CA VAL A 119 0.14 -3.68 -36.80
C VAL A 119 1.62 -3.98 -36.54
N PHE A 120 1.91 -5.14 -35.95
CA PHE A 120 3.26 -5.54 -35.57
C PHE A 120 3.98 -6.43 -36.59
N ASP A 121 3.38 -6.68 -37.75
CA ASP A 121 3.90 -7.56 -38.81
C ASP A 121 4.32 -8.94 -38.26
N ARG A 122 3.35 -9.65 -37.71
CA ARG A 122 3.50 -11.00 -37.15
C ARG A 122 2.47 -11.94 -37.74
N ASN A 123 2.92 -13.14 -38.14
CA ASN A 123 2.07 -14.15 -38.77
C ASN A 123 1.72 -15.33 -37.86
N LEU A 124 2.24 -15.35 -36.63
CA LEU A 124 1.99 -16.40 -35.65
C LEU A 124 1.52 -15.80 -34.32
N CYS A 125 0.42 -16.34 -33.79
CA CYS A 125 -0.12 -16.02 -32.46
C CYS A 125 -0.33 -17.32 -31.66
N VAL A 126 0.02 -17.32 -30.38
CA VAL A 126 -0.25 -18.42 -29.44
C VAL A 126 -1.29 -17.93 -28.45
N MET A 127 -2.48 -18.53 -28.49
CA MET A 127 -3.61 -18.18 -27.65
C MET A 127 -3.81 -19.21 -26.54
N ALA A 128 -3.62 -18.80 -25.29
CA ALA A 128 -3.93 -19.57 -24.09
C ALA A 128 -4.67 -18.68 -23.06
N PRO A 129 -6.01 -18.69 -23.05
CA PRO A 129 -6.79 -17.81 -22.18
C PRO A 129 -6.93 -18.32 -20.74
N ALA A 130 -6.40 -19.51 -20.43
CA ALA A 130 -6.50 -20.13 -19.11
C ALA A 130 -5.94 -19.22 -18.00
N PHE A 131 -6.59 -19.29 -16.84
CA PHE A 131 -6.15 -18.68 -15.59
C PHE A 131 -6.47 -19.68 -14.44
N PRO A 132 -5.63 -20.72 -14.27
CA PRO A 132 -5.89 -21.83 -13.35
C PRO A 132 -6.12 -21.40 -11.91
N GLU A 133 -5.35 -20.45 -11.38
CA GLU A 133 -5.54 -19.89 -10.04
C GLU A 133 -6.93 -19.28 -9.85
N ALA A 134 -7.47 -18.66 -10.89
CA ALA A 134 -8.83 -18.15 -10.93
C ALA A 134 -9.86 -19.24 -11.28
N GLY A 135 -9.47 -20.51 -11.47
CA GLY A 135 -10.37 -21.60 -11.84
C GLY A 135 -10.82 -21.59 -13.30
N ARG A 136 -10.07 -20.95 -14.20
CA ARG A 136 -10.34 -20.92 -15.65
C ARG A 136 -9.33 -21.80 -16.38
N VAL A 137 -9.79 -22.78 -17.15
CA VAL A 137 -8.91 -23.74 -17.86
C VAL A 137 -9.36 -23.99 -19.28
N THR A 138 -8.43 -24.41 -20.15
CA THR A 138 -8.70 -24.81 -21.53
C THR A 138 -8.27 -26.26 -21.73
N VAL A 139 -9.20 -27.13 -22.10
CA VAL A 139 -8.95 -28.57 -22.30
C VAL A 139 -9.68 -29.05 -23.55
N GLY A 140 -8.96 -29.68 -24.48
CA GLY A 140 -9.48 -30.12 -25.76
C GLY A 140 -10.04 -28.96 -26.60
N GLY A 141 -9.47 -27.76 -26.47
CA GLY A 141 -9.96 -26.53 -27.07
C GLY A 141 -11.24 -25.96 -26.43
N TYR A 142 -11.81 -26.60 -25.41
CA TYR A 142 -12.95 -26.08 -24.65
C TYR A 142 -12.50 -25.28 -23.45
N HIS A 143 -13.04 -24.07 -23.30
CA HIS A 143 -12.76 -23.20 -22.17
C HIS A 143 -13.83 -23.36 -21.07
N LEU A 144 -13.36 -23.60 -19.85
CA LEU A 144 -14.17 -23.90 -18.68
C LEU A 144 -13.90 -22.88 -17.56
N VAL A 145 -14.95 -22.44 -16.88
CA VAL A 145 -14.89 -21.63 -15.66
C VAL A 145 -15.44 -22.46 -14.52
N HIS A 146 -14.61 -22.77 -13.53
CA HIS A 146 -14.93 -23.66 -12.41
C HIS A 146 -15.56 -24.99 -12.87
N GLY A 147 -15.02 -25.57 -13.95
CA GLY A 147 -15.49 -26.82 -14.54
C GLY A 147 -16.73 -26.70 -15.44
N VAL A 148 -17.32 -25.51 -15.59
CA VAL A 148 -18.51 -25.28 -16.43
C VAL A 148 -18.08 -24.63 -17.76
N PRO A 149 -18.56 -25.13 -18.93
CA PRO A 149 -18.31 -24.46 -20.21
C PRO A 149 -18.73 -23.00 -20.17
N VAL A 150 -17.82 -22.10 -20.57
CA VAL A 150 -17.96 -20.66 -20.33
C VAL A 150 -19.27 -20.06 -20.86
N GLY A 151 -19.76 -20.53 -22.01
CA GLY A 151 -21.03 -20.09 -22.60
C GLY A 151 -22.29 -20.54 -21.85
N ARG A 152 -22.13 -21.23 -20.71
CA ARG A 152 -23.21 -21.64 -19.79
C ARG A 152 -23.08 -21.00 -18.39
N THR A 153 -22.10 -20.13 -18.21
CA THR A 153 -21.79 -19.50 -16.91
C THR A 153 -22.50 -18.15 -16.79
N GLU A 154 -22.63 -17.62 -15.56
CA GLU A 154 -23.16 -16.25 -15.33
C GLU A 154 -22.36 -15.22 -16.13
N VAL A 155 -21.02 -15.29 -16.07
CA VAL A 155 -20.12 -14.37 -16.79
C VAL A 155 -20.21 -14.53 -18.32
N GLY A 156 -20.53 -15.73 -18.83
CA GLY A 156 -20.74 -15.95 -20.26
C GLY A 156 -22.04 -15.33 -20.79
N HIS A 157 -23.01 -15.04 -19.92
CA HIS A 157 -24.28 -14.40 -20.26
C HIS A 157 -24.26 -12.87 -20.03
N ASP A 158 -23.08 -12.27 -20.03
CA ASP A 158 -22.86 -10.82 -19.94
C ASP A 158 -23.77 -10.04 -20.91
N ALA A 159 -24.38 -8.95 -20.42
CA ALA A 159 -25.35 -8.17 -21.19
C ALA A 159 -24.71 -7.37 -22.35
N GLY A 160 -23.44 -7.01 -22.23
CA GLY A 160 -22.69 -6.24 -23.24
C GLY A 160 -21.98 -7.13 -24.26
N ALA A 161 -21.32 -8.20 -23.79
CA ALA A 161 -20.52 -9.09 -24.62
C ALA A 161 -20.79 -10.58 -24.31
N PRO A 162 -21.98 -11.12 -24.66
CA PRO A 162 -22.34 -12.50 -24.38
C PRO A 162 -21.50 -13.50 -25.19
N VAL A 163 -21.12 -14.60 -24.55
CA VAL A 163 -20.30 -15.66 -25.13
C VAL A 163 -21.20 -16.81 -25.60
N ARG A 164 -21.26 -17.02 -26.92
CA ARG A 164 -22.20 -17.98 -27.55
C ARG A 164 -21.62 -19.38 -27.77
N GLY A 165 -20.50 -19.71 -27.15
CA GLY A 165 -19.82 -21.00 -27.30
C GLY A 165 -18.73 -21.20 -26.27
N SER A 166 -18.07 -22.34 -26.30
CA SER A 166 -16.92 -22.60 -25.41
C SER A 166 -15.76 -23.27 -26.11
N TYR A 167 -15.93 -23.66 -27.37
CA TYR A 167 -14.88 -24.25 -28.19
C TYR A 167 -14.13 -23.12 -28.93
N LEU A 168 -12.91 -22.84 -28.47
CA LEU A 168 -12.09 -21.71 -28.91
C LEU A 168 -11.83 -21.67 -30.42
N PRO A 169 -11.48 -22.78 -31.10
CA PRO A 169 -11.25 -22.75 -32.54
C PRO A 169 -12.44 -22.21 -33.33
N HIS A 170 -13.67 -22.61 -32.96
CA HIS A 170 -14.88 -22.13 -33.62
C HIS A 170 -15.16 -20.64 -33.36
N LEU A 171 -14.91 -20.17 -32.13
CA LEU A 171 -15.07 -18.75 -31.79
C LEU A 171 -14.13 -17.89 -32.65
N LEU A 172 -12.87 -18.30 -32.82
CA LEU A 172 -11.88 -17.58 -33.62
C LEU A 172 -12.18 -17.63 -35.13
N GLU A 173 -12.53 -18.80 -35.68
CA GLU A 173 -12.85 -18.98 -37.10
C GLU A 173 -14.02 -18.09 -37.55
N SER A 174 -15.00 -17.87 -36.67
CA SER A 174 -16.16 -17.03 -36.96
C SER A 174 -15.81 -15.53 -37.11
N GLU A 175 -14.64 -15.11 -36.60
CA GLU A 175 -14.26 -13.70 -36.44
C GLU A 175 -13.09 -13.22 -37.28
N ALA A 176 -12.26 -14.09 -37.84
CA ALA A 176 -11.21 -13.66 -38.77
C ALA A 176 -10.73 -14.80 -39.67
N PRO A 177 -10.41 -14.53 -40.95
CA PRO A 177 -9.76 -15.51 -41.80
C PRO A 177 -8.31 -15.70 -41.34
N CYS A 178 -8.10 -16.69 -40.47
CA CYS A 178 -6.81 -17.17 -40.03
C CYS A 178 -6.82 -18.70 -39.98
N THR A 179 -5.64 -19.30 -40.11
CA THR A 179 -5.49 -20.74 -39.92
C THR A 179 -5.50 -21.01 -38.42
N ILE A 180 -6.42 -21.83 -37.94
CA ILE A 180 -6.42 -22.27 -36.55
C ILE A 180 -5.71 -23.62 -36.43
N GLN A 181 -4.78 -23.72 -35.48
CA GLN A 181 -4.10 -24.96 -35.13
C GLN A 181 -4.34 -25.24 -33.64
N SER A 182 -4.67 -26.48 -33.30
CA SER A 182 -4.85 -26.88 -31.90
C SER A 182 -3.55 -27.43 -31.35
N LEU A 183 -3.18 -27.02 -30.13
CA LEU A 183 -2.08 -27.58 -29.35
C LEU A 183 -2.68 -28.18 -28.05
N PRO A 184 -3.00 -29.47 -28.05
CA PRO A 184 -3.66 -30.12 -26.92
C PRO A 184 -2.71 -30.34 -25.73
N LEU A 185 -3.26 -30.55 -24.53
CA LEU A 185 -2.47 -30.75 -23.29
C LEU A 185 -1.37 -31.81 -23.41
N GLU A 186 -1.65 -32.90 -24.13
CA GLU A 186 -0.69 -34.00 -24.31
C GLU A 186 0.57 -33.58 -25.08
N GLU A 187 0.46 -32.59 -25.97
CA GLU A 187 1.59 -32.02 -26.69
C GLU A 187 2.29 -30.95 -25.84
N VAL A 188 1.55 -30.16 -25.05
CA VAL A 188 2.14 -29.21 -24.08
C VAL A 188 2.98 -29.94 -23.03
N ALA A 189 2.48 -31.06 -22.51
CA ALA A 189 3.14 -31.86 -21.48
C ALA A 189 4.47 -32.51 -21.94
N ARG A 190 4.77 -32.53 -23.25
CA ARG A 190 6.07 -32.97 -23.78
C ARG A 190 7.18 -31.95 -23.57
N GLY A 191 6.84 -30.74 -23.12
CA GLY A 191 7.79 -29.74 -22.64
C GLY A 191 8.21 -28.71 -23.68
N VAL A 192 8.99 -27.74 -23.20
CA VAL A 192 9.32 -26.47 -23.87
C VAL A 192 9.89 -26.65 -25.28
N ASN A 193 10.93 -27.48 -25.44
CA ASN A 193 11.60 -27.65 -26.73
C ASN A 193 10.69 -28.28 -27.80
N HIS A 194 9.83 -29.21 -27.39
CA HIS A 194 8.87 -29.85 -28.29
C HIS A 194 7.83 -28.86 -28.78
N VAL A 195 7.23 -28.11 -27.85
CA VAL A 195 6.26 -27.06 -28.15
C VAL A 195 6.86 -25.96 -29.04
N ALA A 196 8.08 -25.50 -28.74
CA ALA A 196 8.78 -24.51 -29.56
C ALA A 196 9.01 -25.02 -31.00
N SER A 197 9.40 -26.28 -31.17
CA SER A 197 9.57 -26.89 -32.50
C SER A 197 8.25 -26.96 -33.28
N MET A 198 7.12 -27.24 -32.62
CA MET A 198 5.81 -27.24 -33.27
C MET A 198 5.39 -25.83 -33.71
N MET A 199 5.63 -24.83 -32.85
CA MET A 199 5.37 -23.42 -33.17
C MET A 199 6.23 -22.93 -34.34
N ASP A 200 7.52 -23.29 -34.36
CA ASP A 200 8.47 -22.90 -35.40
C ASP A 200 8.09 -23.46 -36.78
N ALA A 201 7.61 -24.71 -36.82
CA ALA A 201 7.16 -25.36 -38.05
C ALA A 201 5.96 -24.67 -38.73
N LEU A 202 5.22 -23.83 -37.99
CA LEU A 202 4.08 -23.06 -38.49
C LEU A 202 4.46 -21.64 -38.93
N ARG A 203 5.74 -21.25 -38.85
CA ARG A 203 6.23 -19.95 -39.35
C ARG A 203 6.21 -19.89 -40.87
N GLY A 204 5.90 -18.70 -41.41
CA GLY A 204 5.93 -18.43 -42.86
C GLY A 204 4.69 -18.87 -43.64
N VAL A 205 3.67 -19.40 -42.96
CA VAL A 205 2.35 -19.72 -43.52
C VAL A 205 1.45 -18.46 -43.50
N ALA A 206 0.26 -18.55 -44.10
CA ALA A 206 -0.84 -17.60 -43.85
C ALA A 206 -1.02 -17.34 -42.34
N PRO A 207 -1.59 -16.18 -41.93
CA PRO A 207 -1.77 -15.83 -40.52
C PRO A 207 -2.36 -16.99 -39.72
N THR A 208 -1.61 -17.47 -38.72
CA THR A 208 -1.93 -18.68 -37.94
C THR A 208 -2.09 -18.33 -36.46
N VAL A 209 -3.15 -18.87 -35.85
CA VAL A 209 -3.39 -18.81 -34.41
C VAL A 209 -3.36 -20.23 -33.86
N ILE A 210 -2.44 -20.48 -32.93
CA ILE A 210 -2.36 -21.74 -32.19
C ILE A 210 -3.25 -21.58 -30.95
N VAL A 211 -4.31 -22.38 -30.85
CA VAL A 211 -5.12 -22.52 -29.63
C VAL A 211 -4.46 -23.56 -28.75
N ALA A 212 -3.83 -23.11 -27.67
CA ALA A 212 -3.14 -23.96 -26.72
C ALA A 212 -4.03 -24.27 -25.52
N ASP A 213 -4.12 -25.55 -25.19
CA ASP A 213 -4.72 -25.99 -23.94
C ASP A 213 -3.79 -25.65 -22.77
N ALA A 214 -4.39 -25.37 -21.61
CA ALA A 214 -3.68 -25.20 -20.35
C ALA A 214 -4.67 -25.43 -19.20
N ALA A 215 -4.28 -26.32 -18.28
CA ALA A 215 -5.08 -26.66 -17.09
C ALA A 215 -4.37 -26.31 -15.78
N SER A 216 -3.08 -25.96 -15.84
CA SER A 216 -2.24 -25.63 -14.70
C SER A 216 -1.26 -24.48 -15.01
N GLU A 217 -0.68 -23.89 -13.98
CA GLU A 217 0.37 -22.87 -14.11
C GLU A 217 1.61 -23.43 -14.84
N SER A 218 1.91 -24.73 -14.65
CA SER A 218 3.02 -25.39 -15.35
C SER A 218 2.80 -25.44 -16.87
N ASP A 219 1.56 -25.61 -17.32
CA ASP A 219 1.25 -25.62 -18.76
C ASP A 219 1.49 -24.22 -19.35
N LEU A 220 1.06 -23.18 -18.64
CA LEU A 220 1.25 -21.77 -19.03
C LEU A 220 2.74 -21.39 -19.07
N ALA A 221 3.52 -21.84 -18.08
CA ALA A 221 4.97 -21.65 -18.05
C ALA A 221 5.65 -22.27 -19.29
N ILE A 222 5.30 -23.52 -19.63
CA ILE A 222 5.83 -24.20 -20.83
C ILE A 222 5.53 -23.40 -22.10
N LEU A 223 4.29 -22.90 -22.24
CA LEU A 223 3.87 -22.12 -23.39
C LEU A 223 4.65 -20.79 -23.49
N ALA A 224 4.81 -20.08 -22.38
CA ALA A 224 5.57 -18.83 -22.33
C ALA A 224 7.05 -19.03 -22.67
N GLU A 225 7.70 -20.04 -22.08
CA GLU A 225 9.10 -20.39 -22.36
C GLU A 225 9.30 -20.84 -23.80
N ALA A 226 8.39 -21.65 -24.35
CA ALA A 226 8.47 -22.09 -25.74
C ALA A 226 8.35 -20.91 -26.72
N CYS A 227 7.50 -19.92 -26.42
CA CYS A 227 7.41 -18.69 -27.20
C CYS A 227 8.72 -17.87 -27.14
N ALA A 228 9.37 -17.84 -25.96
CA ALA A 228 10.59 -17.08 -25.74
C ALA A 228 11.82 -17.64 -26.47
N LEU A 229 11.81 -18.93 -26.82
CA LEU A 229 12.88 -19.57 -27.61
C LEU A 229 12.91 -19.17 -29.09
N LEU A 230 11.86 -18.51 -29.59
CA LEU A 230 11.75 -18.20 -31.01
C LEU A 230 12.04 -16.74 -31.32
N ASP A 231 12.67 -16.46 -32.47
CA ASP A 231 13.01 -15.11 -32.93
C ASP A 231 12.56 -14.88 -34.39
N PRO A 232 11.69 -13.88 -34.67
CA PRO A 232 10.98 -13.05 -33.70
C PRO A 232 10.00 -13.90 -32.87
N ALA A 233 9.75 -13.54 -31.62
CA ALA A 233 8.74 -14.21 -30.79
C ALA A 233 7.35 -14.10 -31.44
N PRO A 234 6.48 -15.14 -31.31
CA PRO A 234 5.09 -15.04 -31.71
C PRO A 234 4.36 -13.99 -30.86
N ILE A 235 3.20 -13.53 -31.33
CA ILE A 235 2.28 -12.80 -30.44
C ILE A 235 1.77 -13.80 -29.40
N LEU A 236 1.90 -13.46 -28.13
CA LEU A 236 1.26 -14.22 -27.05
C LEU A 236 -0.13 -13.62 -26.81
N CYS A 237 -1.13 -14.44 -26.58
CA CYS A 237 -2.51 -14.00 -26.38
C CYS A 237 -3.18 -14.80 -25.26
N GLY A 238 -3.77 -14.12 -24.27
CA GLY A 238 -4.33 -14.80 -23.11
C GLY A 238 -4.88 -13.84 -22.06
N SER A 239 -5.17 -14.37 -20.87
CA SER A 239 -5.63 -13.62 -19.69
C SER A 239 -4.46 -13.21 -18.78
N ALA A 240 -4.68 -12.81 -17.53
CA ALA A 240 -3.56 -12.58 -16.61
C ALA A 240 -2.77 -13.87 -16.28
N GLY A 241 -3.39 -15.04 -16.44
CA GLY A 241 -2.73 -16.33 -16.21
C GLY A 241 -1.51 -16.55 -17.09
N LEU A 242 -1.63 -16.46 -18.43
CA LEU A 242 -0.44 -16.59 -19.29
C LEU A 242 0.56 -15.43 -19.08
N ALA A 243 0.07 -14.23 -18.73
CA ALA A 243 0.91 -13.06 -18.54
C ALA A 243 1.90 -13.19 -17.38
N SER A 244 1.52 -13.89 -16.29
CA SER A 244 2.35 -14.08 -15.09
C SER A 244 3.64 -14.87 -15.33
N HIS A 245 3.70 -15.64 -16.41
CA HIS A 245 4.88 -16.46 -16.75
C HIS A 245 5.84 -15.77 -17.73
N ILE A 246 5.42 -14.67 -18.37
CA ILE A 246 6.21 -13.98 -19.39
C ILE A 246 7.47 -13.31 -18.81
N PRO A 247 7.43 -12.62 -17.65
CA PRO A 247 8.61 -11.94 -17.14
C PRO A 247 9.84 -12.83 -16.95
N GLN A 248 9.63 -14.04 -16.42
CA GLN A 248 10.66 -15.06 -16.22
C GLN A 248 11.06 -15.68 -17.56
N ALA A 249 10.09 -16.14 -18.36
CA ALA A 249 10.35 -16.80 -19.65
C ALA A 249 11.18 -15.93 -20.61
N PHE A 250 10.90 -14.63 -20.65
CA PHE A 250 11.62 -13.68 -21.51
C PHE A 250 12.81 -13.02 -20.82
N ALA A 251 13.14 -13.41 -19.58
CA ALA A 251 14.24 -12.82 -18.79
C ALA A 251 14.18 -11.28 -18.77
N VAL A 252 13.00 -10.74 -18.42
CA VAL A 252 12.78 -9.29 -18.28
C VAL A 252 12.52 -8.85 -16.84
N ALA A 253 12.24 -9.78 -15.92
CA ALA A 253 12.04 -9.50 -14.49
C ALA A 253 13.20 -8.71 -13.85
N ARG A 254 12.89 -7.96 -12.79
CA ARG A 254 13.81 -7.15 -11.99
C ARG A 254 13.60 -7.40 -10.50
N GLU A 255 14.53 -6.93 -9.68
CA GLU A 255 14.34 -6.85 -8.24
C GLU A 255 13.13 -5.97 -7.92
N THR A 256 12.31 -6.43 -6.99
CA THR A 256 11.09 -5.78 -6.53
C THR A 256 11.38 -5.04 -5.23
N GLU A 257 11.03 -3.76 -5.17
CA GLU A 257 10.92 -3.03 -3.90
C GLU A 257 9.48 -3.14 -3.38
N ALA A 258 9.32 -3.35 -2.08
CA ALA A 258 8.00 -3.36 -1.46
C ALA A 258 7.43 -1.94 -1.46
N VAL A 259 6.31 -1.75 -2.15
CA VAL A 259 5.61 -0.46 -2.22
C VAL A 259 4.38 -0.55 -1.35
N ASN A 260 4.36 0.17 -0.22
CA ASN A 260 3.10 0.39 0.50
C ASN A 260 2.21 1.31 -0.35
N PRO A 261 1.09 0.82 -0.92
CA PRO A 261 0.29 1.63 -1.83
C PRO A 261 -0.68 2.55 -1.10
N TRP A 262 -0.81 2.42 0.22
CA TRP A 262 -1.87 3.02 1.00
C TRP A 262 -1.56 4.44 1.47
N VAL A 263 -2.52 5.32 1.27
CA VAL A 263 -2.56 6.66 1.86
C VAL A 263 -3.58 6.64 2.99
N PRO A 264 -3.24 7.11 4.21
CA PRO A 264 -4.21 7.20 5.30
C PRO A 264 -5.40 8.07 4.93
N GLY A 265 -6.61 7.60 5.21
CA GLY A 265 -7.84 8.35 5.04
C GLY A 265 -8.98 7.54 4.42
N PRO A 266 -10.13 8.18 4.19
CA PRO A 266 -11.36 7.52 3.76
C PRO A 266 -11.27 6.88 2.37
N THR A 267 -12.06 5.83 2.17
CA THR A 267 -12.24 5.12 0.91
C THR A 267 -13.60 5.42 0.31
N LEU A 268 -13.63 5.80 -0.97
CA LEU A 268 -14.85 5.82 -1.77
C LEU A 268 -14.87 4.59 -2.68
N MET A 269 -15.93 3.80 -2.60
CA MET A 269 -16.17 2.66 -3.49
C MET A 269 -17.29 2.94 -4.48
N VAL A 270 -17.06 2.62 -5.75
CA VAL A 270 -18.00 2.85 -6.86
C VAL A 270 -18.22 1.53 -7.59
N LEU A 271 -19.37 0.90 -7.34
CA LEU A 271 -19.68 -0.45 -7.82
C LEU A 271 -20.82 -0.40 -8.85
N GLY A 272 -20.50 -0.55 -10.14
CA GLY A 272 -21.52 -0.59 -11.19
C GLY A 272 -21.95 -1.99 -11.61
N THR A 273 -21.26 -3.01 -11.10
CA THR A 273 -21.52 -4.42 -11.35
C THR A 273 -22.54 -5.01 -10.38
N ASN A 274 -23.26 -6.04 -10.84
CA ASN A 274 -24.16 -6.83 -10.01
C ASN A 274 -23.87 -8.34 -10.13
N GLU A 275 -22.61 -8.76 -10.29
CA GLU A 275 -22.25 -10.18 -10.20
C GLU A 275 -22.30 -10.67 -8.75
N SER A 276 -22.56 -11.96 -8.58
CA SER A 276 -22.67 -12.65 -7.29
C SER A 276 -21.46 -12.42 -6.37
N THR A 277 -20.24 -12.49 -6.90
CA THR A 277 -19.00 -12.24 -6.14
C THR A 277 -18.96 -10.85 -5.51
N THR A 278 -19.31 -9.80 -6.28
CA THR A 278 -19.31 -8.43 -5.75
C THR A 278 -20.39 -8.26 -4.68
N ARG A 279 -21.59 -8.84 -4.86
CA ARG A 279 -22.64 -8.80 -3.84
C ARG A 279 -22.21 -9.45 -2.52
N GLU A 280 -21.50 -10.58 -2.60
CA GLU A 280 -20.99 -11.26 -1.40
C GLU A 280 -19.96 -10.40 -0.66
N GLN A 281 -19.02 -9.79 -1.38
CA GLN A 281 -18.02 -8.88 -0.81
C GLN A 281 -18.67 -7.66 -0.14
N VAL A 282 -19.71 -7.07 -0.76
CA VAL A 282 -20.48 -5.97 -0.15
C VAL A 282 -21.20 -6.43 1.12
N SER A 283 -21.75 -7.65 1.13
CA SER A 283 -22.39 -8.19 2.33
C SER A 283 -21.41 -8.36 3.50
N VAL A 284 -20.17 -8.77 3.23
CA VAL A 284 -19.12 -8.88 4.24
C VAL A 284 -18.73 -7.50 4.76
N LEU A 285 -18.53 -6.54 3.84
CA LEU A 285 -18.16 -5.17 4.19
C LEU A 285 -19.23 -4.47 5.05
N LYS A 286 -20.52 -4.71 4.77
CA LYS A 286 -21.60 -4.18 5.60
C LYS A 286 -21.62 -4.74 7.03
N ALA A 287 -21.17 -5.97 7.21
CA ALA A 287 -21.15 -6.62 8.52
C ALA A 287 -20.10 -6.01 9.47
N ASP A 288 -19.09 -5.35 8.92
CA ASP A 288 -18.06 -4.61 9.68
C ASP A 288 -18.61 -3.34 10.37
N GLY A 289 -19.74 -2.81 9.89
CA GLY A 289 -20.44 -1.68 10.54
C GLY A 289 -19.82 -0.30 10.31
N HIS A 290 -18.65 -0.21 9.68
CA HIS A 290 -17.94 1.06 9.42
C HIS A 290 -18.19 1.64 8.01
N THR A 291 -18.72 0.83 7.08
CA THR A 291 -19.02 1.27 5.71
C THR A 291 -20.52 1.39 5.46
N HIS A 292 -20.94 2.52 4.90
CA HIS A 292 -22.32 2.76 4.49
C HIS A 292 -22.47 2.67 2.96
N GLU A 293 -23.58 2.07 2.51
CA GLU A 293 -23.94 1.97 1.09
C GLU A 293 -25.06 2.94 0.72
N TRP A 294 -24.89 3.63 -0.40
CA TRP A 294 -25.92 4.42 -1.07
C TRP A 294 -26.20 3.87 -2.47
N GLU A 295 -27.47 3.61 -2.74
CA GLU A 295 -27.92 3.10 -4.03
C GLU A 295 -28.21 4.25 -5.00
N VAL A 296 -27.67 4.17 -6.21
CA VAL A 296 -27.95 5.07 -7.33
C VAL A 296 -28.95 4.38 -8.26
N HIS A 297 -30.17 4.92 -8.36
CA HIS A 297 -31.22 4.35 -9.19
C HIS A 297 -31.21 4.92 -10.60
N VAL A 298 -31.25 4.03 -11.59
CA VAL A 298 -31.41 4.38 -13.00
C VAL A 298 -32.89 4.29 -13.35
N ASP A 299 -33.56 5.43 -13.48
CA ASP A 299 -34.84 5.48 -14.20
C ASP A 299 -34.56 5.73 -15.67
N SER A 300 -35.33 5.10 -16.58
CA SER A 300 -35.17 5.09 -18.03
C SER A 300 -35.37 6.45 -18.74
N ALA A 301 -35.09 7.57 -18.07
CA ALA A 301 -35.29 8.92 -18.58
C ALA A 301 -33.94 9.61 -18.85
N PRO A 302 -33.81 10.38 -19.95
CA PRO A 302 -32.57 11.04 -20.38
C PRO A 302 -32.05 12.16 -19.45
N PHE A 303 -32.64 12.35 -18.26
CA PHE A 303 -32.29 13.37 -17.27
C PHE A 303 -32.20 12.80 -15.84
N ALA A 304 -31.73 11.56 -15.67
CA ALA A 304 -31.66 10.90 -14.36
C ALA A 304 -30.95 11.74 -13.27
N TRP A 305 -29.93 12.55 -13.65
CA TRP A 305 -29.26 13.50 -12.76
C TRP A 305 -30.17 14.60 -12.18
N ALA A 306 -31.14 15.08 -12.96
CA ALA A 306 -32.01 16.21 -12.58
C ALA A 306 -33.03 15.85 -11.48
N ARG A 307 -33.12 14.57 -11.10
CA ARG A 307 -33.96 14.13 -9.99
C ARG A 307 -33.28 14.42 -8.66
N PRO A 308 -34.04 14.75 -7.58
CA PRO A 308 -33.47 15.05 -6.26
C PRO A 308 -32.59 13.95 -5.65
N HIS A 309 -32.70 12.71 -6.14
CA HIS A 309 -31.98 11.56 -5.60
C HIS A 309 -30.47 11.62 -5.80
N ALA A 310 -29.97 11.86 -7.01
CA ALA A 310 -28.52 11.86 -7.26
C ALA A 310 -27.78 13.00 -6.51
N PRO A 311 -28.26 14.25 -6.50
CA PRO A 311 -27.68 15.31 -5.67
C PRO A 311 -27.73 14.98 -4.16
N ARG A 312 -28.78 14.32 -3.68
CA ARG A 312 -28.87 13.87 -2.28
C ARG A 312 -27.79 12.83 -1.96
N VAL A 313 -27.61 11.82 -2.81
CA VAL A 313 -26.55 10.81 -2.66
C VAL A 313 -25.18 11.48 -2.58
N VAL A 314 -24.88 12.44 -3.47
CA VAL A 314 -23.60 13.18 -3.41
C VAL A 314 -23.39 13.85 -2.05
N ASN A 315 -24.40 14.55 -1.53
CA ASN A 315 -24.29 15.26 -0.26
C ASN A 315 -24.10 14.31 0.92
N GLU A 316 -24.88 13.22 0.99
CA GLU A 316 -24.81 12.24 2.09
C GLU A 316 -23.46 11.49 2.09
N VAL A 317 -22.99 11.07 0.91
CA VAL A 317 -21.69 10.39 0.75
C VAL A 317 -20.54 11.33 1.09
N THR A 318 -20.61 12.60 0.67
CA THR A 318 -19.59 13.61 0.98
C THR A 318 -19.47 13.81 2.49
N ALA A 319 -20.61 13.94 3.19
CA ALA A 319 -20.62 14.10 4.65
C ALA A 319 -20.02 12.89 5.39
N GLN A 320 -20.26 11.66 4.91
CA GLN A 320 -19.65 10.45 5.47
C GLN A 320 -18.12 10.47 5.34
N LEU A 321 -17.61 10.79 4.15
CA LEU A 321 -16.18 10.83 3.88
C LEU A 321 -15.49 11.94 4.69
N GLU A 322 -16.10 13.13 4.80
CA GLU A 322 -15.60 14.24 5.62
C GLU A 322 -15.58 13.91 7.12
N ALA A 323 -16.48 13.04 7.59
CA ALA A 323 -16.47 12.52 8.95
C ALA A 323 -15.40 11.44 9.19
N GLY A 324 -14.61 11.09 8.17
CA GLY A 324 -13.54 10.09 8.25
C GLY A 324 -14.00 8.66 7.99
N GLY A 325 -15.27 8.42 7.65
CA GLY A 325 -15.80 7.09 7.38
C GLY A 325 -15.72 6.70 5.90
N ASP A 326 -15.73 5.40 5.62
CA ASP A 326 -15.75 4.87 4.26
C ASP A 326 -17.17 4.89 3.67
N ALA A 327 -17.24 5.08 2.35
CA ALA A 327 -18.51 5.18 1.64
C ALA A 327 -18.53 4.31 0.39
N LEU A 328 -19.67 3.67 0.15
CA LEU A 328 -19.93 2.84 -1.01
C LEU A 328 -21.12 3.39 -1.79
N ILE A 329 -20.96 3.59 -3.09
CA ILE A 329 -22.05 3.87 -4.02
C ILE A 329 -22.20 2.71 -4.99
N SER A 330 -23.42 2.19 -5.12
CA SER A 330 -23.75 1.08 -6.00
C SER A 330 -24.86 1.44 -6.97
N LEU A 331 -24.84 0.81 -8.15
CA LEU A 331 -25.90 0.98 -9.14
C LEU A 331 -27.04 -0.02 -8.89
N VAL A 332 -28.26 0.47 -8.72
CA VAL A 332 -29.45 -0.37 -8.46
C VAL A 332 -30.53 -0.13 -9.52
N GLY A 333 -31.19 -1.21 -9.93
CA GLY A 333 -32.22 -1.20 -10.98
C GLY A 333 -31.81 -1.87 -12.30
N LEU A 334 -30.62 -2.48 -12.36
CA LEU A 334 -30.23 -3.29 -13.51
C LEU A 334 -30.91 -4.68 -13.48
N HIS A 335 -32.10 -4.80 -14.07
CA HIS A 335 -32.81 -6.09 -14.17
C HIS A 335 -32.03 -7.13 -15.02
N PRO A 336 -32.15 -8.43 -14.74
CA PRO A 336 -31.66 -9.47 -15.64
C PRO A 336 -32.37 -9.35 -16.99
N GLY A 337 -31.64 -9.01 -18.05
CA GLY A 337 -32.17 -8.85 -19.41
C GLY A 337 -32.21 -7.43 -19.98
N LEU A 338 -31.53 -6.46 -19.37
CA LEU A 338 -31.39 -5.12 -19.94
C LEU A 338 -30.67 -5.09 -21.28
N HIS A 339 -31.08 -4.14 -22.12
CA HIS A 339 -30.35 -3.78 -23.33
C HIS A 339 -29.08 -3.02 -22.97
N SER A 340 -28.03 -3.11 -23.78
CA SER A 340 -26.72 -2.50 -23.53
C SER A 340 -26.76 -0.99 -23.32
N GLU A 341 -27.77 -0.31 -23.85
CA GLU A 341 -27.95 1.15 -23.76
C GLU A 341 -28.32 1.60 -22.34
N ASP A 342 -29.24 0.90 -21.66
CA ASP A 342 -29.68 1.23 -20.30
C ASP A 342 -28.55 1.06 -19.26
N ALA A 343 -27.70 0.04 -19.45
CA ALA A 343 -26.53 -0.18 -18.60
C ALA A 343 -25.48 0.93 -18.78
N SER A 344 -25.29 1.42 -20.00
CA SER A 344 -24.37 2.52 -20.31
C SER A 344 -24.81 3.82 -19.62
N ASP A 345 -26.11 4.15 -19.69
CA ASP A 345 -26.66 5.35 -19.06
C ASP A 345 -26.53 5.30 -17.53
N GLY A 346 -26.78 4.14 -16.93
CA GLY A 346 -26.59 3.93 -15.50
C GLY A 346 -25.13 4.13 -15.05
N ILE A 347 -24.18 3.61 -15.82
CA ILE A 347 -22.76 3.75 -15.51
C ILE A 347 -22.28 5.19 -15.73
N ALA A 348 -22.79 5.89 -16.74
CA ALA A 348 -22.52 7.31 -16.94
C ALA A 348 -23.03 8.16 -15.76
N LEU A 349 -24.24 7.87 -15.25
CA LEU A 349 -24.77 8.51 -14.05
C LEU A 349 -23.88 8.23 -12.83
N LEU A 350 -23.49 6.98 -12.62
CA LEU A 350 -22.64 6.57 -11.50
C LEU A 350 -21.27 7.28 -11.54
N ALA A 351 -20.67 7.39 -12.72
CA ALA A 351 -19.41 8.11 -12.91
C ALA A 351 -19.54 9.62 -12.62
N GLU A 352 -20.66 10.25 -13.00
CA GLU A 352 -20.93 11.65 -12.67
C GLU A 352 -21.16 11.85 -11.16
N VAL A 353 -21.86 10.94 -10.48
CA VAL A 353 -21.99 10.95 -9.01
C VAL A 353 -20.60 10.88 -8.37
N ALA A 354 -19.78 9.89 -8.76
CA ALA A 354 -18.43 9.71 -8.25
C ALA A 354 -17.57 10.95 -8.45
N LYS A 355 -17.58 11.54 -9.65
CA LYS A 355 -16.83 12.77 -9.97
C LYS A 355 -17.15 13.92 -9.02
N ARG A 356 -18.43 14.11 -8.67
CA ARG A 356 -18.86 15.20 -7.77
C ARG A 356 -18.49 14.93 -6.32
N VAL A 357 -18.63 13.70 -5.86
CA VAL A 357 -18.15 13.30 -4.53
C VAL A 357 -16.64 13.53 -4.41
N MET A 358 -15.87 13.09 -5.40
CA MET A 358 -14.41 13.28 -5.46
C MET A 358 -14.04 14.77 -5.42
N ALA A 359 -14.79 15.63 -6.11
CA ALA A 359 -14.55 17.07 -6.12
C ALA A 359 -14.82 17.75 -4.78
N ALA A 360 -15.73 17.19 -3.96
CA ALA A 360 -16.12 17.74 -2.68
C ALA A 360 -15.24 17.23 -1.51
N SER A 361 -14.99 15.92 -1.42
CA SER A 361 -14.40 15.27 -0.23
C SER A 361 -12.97 14.76 -0.39
N ARG A 362 -12.47 14.57 -1.63
CA ARG A 362 -11.13 14.02 -1.95
C ARG A 362 -10.71 12.83 -1.05
N PRO A 363 -11.41 11.68 -1.13
CA PRO A 363 -11.02 10.48 -0.38
C PRO A 363 -9.60 10.03 -0.74
N ALA A 364 -8.93 9.38 0.20
CA ALA A 364 -7.54 8.90 0.04
C ALA A 364 -7.44 7.69 -0.90
N THR A 365 -8.52 6.93 -1.05
CA THR A 365 -8.57 5.75 -1.92
C THR A 365 -9.89 5.71 -2.70
N LEU A 366 -9.81 5.37 -3.98
CA LEU A 366 -10.96 5.10 -4.84
C LEU A 366 -11.00 3.62 -5.22
N VAL A 367 -12.11 2.93 -4.97
CA VAL A 367 -12.34 1.56 -5.43
C VAL A 367 -13.36 1.60 -6.57
N VAL A 368 -13.05 0.97 -7.69
CA VAL A 368 -13.97 0.83 -8.82
C VAL A 368 -14.13 -0.64 -9.18
N SER A 369 -15.38 -1.10 -9.22
CA SER A 369 -15.71 -2.47 -9.63
C SER A 369 -16.55 -2.46 -10.90
N GLY A 370 -16.16 -3.32 -11.85
CA GLY A 370 -16.76 -3.42 -13.18
C GLY A 370 -15.96 -2.66 -14.24
N GLY A 371 -15.72 -3.29 -15.40
CA GLY A 371 -14.84 -2.74 -16.44
C GLY A 371 -15.31 -1.39 -17.00
N TRP A 372 -16.59 -1.27 -17.35
CA TRP A 372 -17.18 0.00 -17.79
C TRP A 372 -17.17 1.06 -16.69
N THR A 373 -17.51 0.69 -15.46
CA THR A 373 -17.47 1.61 -14.32
C THR A 373 -16.08 2.17 -14.10
N ALA A 374 -15.06 1.30 -14.13
CA ALA A 374 -13.68 1.70 -13.90
C ALA A 374 -13.19 2.72 -14.94
N ILE A 375 -13.41 2.46 -16.24
CA ILE A 375 -12.97 3.40 -17.30
C ILE A 375 -13.80 4.69 -17.31
N SER A 376 -15.11 4.61 -17.10
CA SER A 376 -15.99 5.80 -17.04
C SER A 376 -15.62 6.70 -15.87
N VAL A 377 -15.37 6.14 -14.69
CA VAL A 377 -14.94 6.91 -13.51
C VAL A 377 -13.55 7.51 -13.73
N ALA A 378 -12.56 6.72 -14.17
CA ALA A 378 -11.20 7.21 -14.41
C ALA A 378 -11.18 8.41 -15.38
N ARG A 379 -11.96 8.34 -16.47
CA ARG A 379 -12.10 9.43 -17.44
C ARG A 379 -12.85 10.63 -16.90
N ALA A 380 -13.91 10.41 -16.12
CA ALA A 380 -14.64 11.50 -15.48
C ALA A 380 -13.74 12.33 -14.54
N LEU A 381 -12.71 11.69 -13.97
CA LEU A 381 -11.67 12.31 -13.15
C LEU A 381 -10.50 12.90 -13.96
N GLY A 382 -10.47 12.68 -15.27
CA GLY A 382 -9.45 13.22 -16.18
C GLY A 382 -8.15 12.43 -16.24
N ALA A 383 -8.14 11.18 -15.74
CA ALA A 383 -6.96 10.32 -15.83
C ALA A 383 -6.64 9.95 -17.29
N THR A 384 -5.36 9.99 -17.65
CA THR A 384 -4.84 9.57 -18.97
C THR A 384 -4.13 8.22 -18.88
N ALA A 385 -3.69 7.82 -17.69
CA ALA A 385 -3.09 6.53 -17.44
C ALA A 385 -3.24 6.09 -15.96
N ALA A 386 -2.85 4.86 -15.67
CA ALA A 386 -2.72 4.33 -14.32
C ALA A 386 -1.43 3.50 -14.21
N GLU A 387 -0.57 3.81 -13.24
CA GLU A 387 0.60 2.98 -12.89
C GLU A 387 0.15 1.84 -11.98
N ILE A 388 0.53 0.60 -12.30
CA ILE A 388 0.20 -0.57 -11.49
C ILE A 388 1.26 -0.74 -10.41
N LEU A 389 0.85 -0.86 -9.15
CA LEU A 389 1.74 -0.95 -8.00
C LEU A 389 1.81 -2.38 -7.44
N THR A 390 0.68 -2.89 -6.97
CA THR A 390 0.55 -4.19 -6.30
C THR A 390 -0.91 -4.67 -6.43
N GLU A 391 -1.33 -5.67 -5.67
CA GLU A 391 -2.74 -6.09 -5.55
C GLU A 391 -3.15 -6.25 -4.09
N VAL A 392 -4.46 -6.21 -3.81
CA VAL A 392 -4.99 -6.41 -2.43
C VAL A 392 -5.47 -7.85 -2.21
N ALA A 393 -5.93 -8.45 -3.30
CA ALA A 393 -6.37 -9.83 -3.40
C ALA A 393 -6.14 -10.26 -4.85
N ILE A 394 -6.20 -11.56 -5.11
CA ILE A 394 -5.97 -12.14 -6.44
C ILE A 394 -6.81 -11.39 -7.48
N ALA A 395 -6.12 -10.81 -8.48
CA ALA A 395 -6.72 -10.05 -9.58
C ALA A 395 -7.51 -8.81 -9.14
N VAL A 396 -7.07 -8.18 -8.04
CA VAL A 396 -7.59 -6.89 -7.53
C VAL A 396 -6.44 -5.87 -7.46
N PRO A 397 -6.01 -5.30 -8.60
CA PRO A 397 -4.86 -4.41 -8.66
C PRO A 397 -5.07 -3.09 -7.93
N VAL A 398 -4.01 -2.62 -7.28
CA VAL A 398 -3.84 -1.27 -6.76
C VAL A 398 -2.98 -0.46 -7.73
N CYS A 399 -3.50 0.69 -8.11
CA CYS A 399 -2.92 1.56 -9.11
C CYS A 399 -2.76 2.98 -8.57
N ARG A 400 -1.86 3.75 -9.17
CA ARG A 400 -1.77 5.20 -9.02
C ARG A 400 -2.26 5.88 -10.29
N LEU A 401 -3.26 6.75 -10.16
CA LEU A 401 -3.76 7.51 -11.31
C LEU A 401 -2.70 8.49 -11.83
N ILE A 402 -2.63 8.63 -13.14
CA ILE A 402 -1.76 9.58 -13.84
C ILE A 402 -2.65 10.52 -14.67
N GLY A 403 -2.38 11.81 -14.54
CA GLY A 403 -3.06 12.88 -15.25
C GLY A 403 -4.36 13.36 -14.59
N GLY A 404 -4.81 14.54 -15.03
CA GLY A 404 -6.02 15.17 -14.51
C GLY A 404 -5.84 15.80 -13.13
N ALA A 405 -6.97 16.12 -12.47
CA ALA A 405 -6.97 16.80 -11.16
C ALA A 405 -6.66 15.88 -9.97
N TYR A 406 -6.56 14.57 -10.21
CA TYR A 406 -6.37 13.51 -9.22
C TYR A 406 -5.12 12.68 -9.53
N ASP A 407 -4.13 13.29 -10.17
CA ASP A 407 -2.80 12.70 -10.36
C ASP A 407 -2.22 12.27 -9.00
N GLY A 408 -1.74 11.03 -8.94
CA GLY A 408 -1.23 10.43 -7.71
C GLY A 408 -2.28 9.72 -6.83
N LEU A 409 -3.57 9.79 -7.15
CA LEU A 409 -4.62 9.13 -6.35
C LEU A 409 -4.47 7.59 -6.40
N THR A 410 -4.56 6.96 -5.23
CA THR A 410 -4.63 5.50 -5.09
C THR A 410 -6.00 5.00 -5.57
N MET A 411 -6.00 4.16 -6.60
CA MET A 411 -7.20 3.54 -7.16
C MET A 411 -7.07 2.02 -7.13
N VAL A 412 -8.09 1.33 -6.63
CA VAL A 412 -8.21 -0.13 -6.69
C VAL A 412 -9.23 -0.49 -7.77
N THR A 413 -8.84 -1.35 -8.71
CA THR A 413 -9.74 -1.82 -9.77
C THR A 413 -10.09 -3.28 -9.56
N LYS A 414 -11.35 -3.65 -9.84
CA LYS A 414 -11.82 -5.04 -9.68
C LYS A 414 -12.74 -5.45 -10.81
N GLY A 415 -12.49 -6.62 -11.39
CA GLY A 415 -13.49 -7.29 -12.24
C GLY A 415 -14.69 -7.73 -11.41
N GLY A 416 -15.91 -7.68 -11.97
CA GLY A 416 -17.14 -7.98 -11.22
C GLY A 416 -17.17 -9.37 -10.58
N ALA A 417 -16.59 -10.37 -11.25
CA ALA A 417 -16.49 -11.77 -10.80
C ALA A 417 -15.10 -12.17 -10.23
N LEU A 418 -14.32 -11.19 -9.77
CA LEU A 418 -12.96 -11.39 -9.24
C LEU A 418 -12.83 -10.94 -7.77
N GLY A 419 -11.72 -11.35 -7.15
CA GLY A 419 -11.39 -11.12 -5.75
C GLY A 419 -11.98 -12.17 -4.81
N ASP A 420 -11.29 -12.41 -3.69
CA ASP A 420 -11.80 -13.26 -2.61
C ASP A 420 -12.96 -12.57 -1.86
N ARG A 421 -13.60 -13.31 -0.95
CA ARG A 421 -14.76 -12.84 -0.17
C ARG A 421 -14.49 -11.57 0.66
N ASN A 422 -13.24 -11.34 1.05
CA ASN A 422 -12.84 -10.21 1.89
C ASN A 422 -12.17 -9.09 1.09
N ALA A 423 -12.05 -9.19 -0.23
CA ALA A 423 -11.27 -8.26 -1.05
C ALA A 423 -11.60 -6.78 -0.81
N LEU A 424 -12.88 -6.40 -0.68
CA LEU A 424 -13.28 -5.02 -0.40
C LEU A 424 -12.96 -4.58 1.03
N LEU A 425 -13.10 -5.49 2.01
CA LEU A 425 -12.77 -5.22 3.41
C LEU A 425 -11.26 -4.95 3.57
N LYS A 426 -10.43 -5.76 2.92
CA LYS A 426 -8.97 -5.57 2.91
C LYS A 426 -8.55 -4.18 2.40
N VAL A 427 -9.29 -3.61 1.44
CA VAL A 427 -9.03 -2.25 0.91
C VAL A 427 -9.36 -1.17 1.94
N VAL A 428 -10.45 -1.34 2.70
CA VAL A 428 -10.85 -0.40 3.76
C VAL A 428 -9.85 -0.45 4.90
N GLU A 429 -9.47 -1.66 5.29
CA GLU A 429 -8.50 -1.91 6.35
C GLU A 429 -7.06 -1.54 5.97
N LYS A 430 -6.83 -1.17 4.70
CA LYS A 430 -5.50 -0.88 4.12
C LYS A 430 -4.52 -2.04 4.39
N GLU A 431 -5.01 -3.27 4.25
CA GLU A 431 -4.17 -4.45 4.45
C GLU A 431 -3.02 -4.47 3.43
N ILE A 432 -1.84 -4.83 3.91
CA ILE A 432 -0.67 -5.06 3.07
C ILE A 432 -0.61 -6.55 2.71
N PRO A 433 -0.42 -6.92 1.42
CA PRO A 433 -0.31 -8.30 0.97
C PRO A 433 0.77 -9.08 1.73
N MET A 434 0.61 -10.39 1.90
CA MET A 434 1.57 -11.21 2.67
C MET A 434 3.00 -11.16 2.10
N GLU A 435 3.17 -11.16 0.78
CA GLU A 435 4.50 -11.06 0.14
C GLU A 435 5.20 -9.74 0.50
N ASP A 436 4.44 -8.66 0.68
CA ASP A 436 4.93 -7.36 1.11
C ASP A 436 5.08 -7.26 2.65
N ARG A 437 4.52 -8.18 3.44
CA ARG A 437 4.61 -8.13 4.92
C ARG A 437 6.02 -8.37 5.44
N GLU A 438 6.85 -9.15 4.75
CA GLU A 438 8.25 -9.35 5.17
C GLU A 438 9.06 -8.05 5.14
N SER A 439 8.65 -7.10 4.30
CA SER A 439 9.25 -5.76 4.24
C SER A 439 8.88 -4.86 5.42
N LEU A 440 7.81 -5.19 6.16
CA LEU A 440 7.37 -4.40 7.30
C LEU A 440 8.32 -4.59 8.49
N PRO A 441 8.55 -3.53 9.28
CA PRO A 441 9.39 -3.61 10.46
C PRO A 441 8.77 -4.57 11.48
N LEU A 442 9.59 -5.42 12.07
CA LEU A 442 9.28 -6.30 13.19
C LEU A 442 9.44 -5.53 14.49
N LEU A 443 8.35 -5.30 15.21
CA LEU A 443 8.35 -4.52 16.44
C LEU A 443 8.00 -5.40 17.64
N ALA A 444 8.86 -5.38 18.66
CA ALA A 444 8.56 -5.97 19.96
C ALA A 444 7.75 -4.98 20.82
N ILE A 445 6.55 -5.38 21.21
CA ILE A 445 5.68 -4.64 22.12
C ILE A 445 5.87 -5.22 23.52
N THR A 446 6.60 -4.53 24.40
CA THR A 446 6.76 -5.00 25.77
C THR A 446 5.49 -4.75 26.56
N MET A 447 5.04 -5.75 27.33
CA MET A 447 3.76 -5.72 28.04
C MET A 447 3.69 -4.66 29.15
N GLY A 448 4.84 -4.17 29.61
CA GLY A 448 4.93 -3.25 30.74
C GLY A 448 4.65 -3.97 32.05
N ASP A 449 4.07 -3.27 33.02
CA ASP A 449 3.67 -3.85 34.29
C ASP A 449 2.44 -4.76 34.11
N PRO A 450 2.50 -6.07 34.43
CA PRO A 450 1.39 -7.00 34.25
C PRO A 450 0.18 -6.71 35.15
N CYS A 451 0.35 -5.90 36.21
CA CYS A 451 -0.73 -5.43 37.07
C CYS A 451 -1.36 -4.12 36.59
N GLY A 452 -0.78 -3.45 35.58
CA GLY A 452 -1.25 -2.19 35.04
C GLY A 452 -2.19 -2.34 33.84
N VAL A 453 -2.41 -1.23 33.13
CA VAL A 453 -3.25 -1.19 31.92
C VAL A 453 -2.58 -1.73 30.65
N GLY A 454 -1.26 -1.97 30.67
CA GLY A 454 -0.47 -2.43 29.52
C GLY A 454 -1.09 -3.62 28.78
N PRO A 455 -1.44 -4.71 29.49
CA PRO A 455 -2.11 -5.86 28.88
C PRO A 455 -3.41 -5.52 28.13
N GLU A 456 -4.27 -4.67 28.70
CA GLU A 456 -5.56 -4.30 28.09
C GLU A 456 -5.38 -3.50 26.81
N ILE A 457 -4.50 -2.48 26.83
CA ILE A 457 -4.27 -1.63 25.66
C ILE A 457 -3.59 -2.39 24.52
N ILE A 458 -2.74 -3.38 24.84
CA ILE A 458 -2.14 -4.27 23.84
C ILE A 458 -3.22 -5.16 23.20
N ALA A 459 -4.07 -5.80 24.02
CA ALA A 459 -5.15 -6.63 23.53
C ALA A 459 -6.08 -5.85 22.58
N LYS A 460 -6.48 -4.62 22.96
CA LYS A 460 -7.30 -3.75 22.10
C LYS A 460 -6.56 -3.33 20.82
N ALA A 461 -5.31 -2.89 20.94
CA ALA A 461 -4.53 -2.44 19.79
C ALA A 461 -4.33 -3.56 18.75
N LEU A 462 -4.09 -4.80 19.19
CA LEU A 462 -3.88 -5.94 18.30
C LEU A 462 -5.17 -6.57 17.79
N ALA A 463 -6.30 -6.37 18.47
CA ALA A 463 -7.62 -6.72 17.96
C ALA A 463 -8.15 -5.71 16.92
N GLY A 464 -7.75 -4.45 17.03
CA GLY A 464 -8.14 -3.39 16.12
C GLY A 464 -7.51 -3.50 14.73
N ASN A 465 -8.03 -2.67 13.81
CA ASN A 465 -7.50 -2.58 12.46
C ASN A 465 -6.26 -1.66 12.41
N GLY A 466 -5.25 -2.05 11.64
CA GLY A 466 -4.14 -1.17 11.23
C GLY A 466 -2.74 -1.49 11.78
N VAL A 467 -2.59 -2.22 12.90
CA VAL A 467 -1.24 -2.57 13.42
C VAL A 467 -0.50 -3.49 12.44
N TYR A 468 -1.14 -4.56 11.99
CA TYR A 468 -0.57 -5.53 11.03
C TYR A 468 -0.30 -4.96 9.62
N GLY A 469 -0.87 -3.78 9.31
CA GLY A 469 -0.54 -3.02 8.10
C GLY A 469 0.64 -2.05 8.27
N LYS A 470 1.15 -1.87 9.50
CA LYS A 470 2.25 -0.94 9.81
C LYS A 470 3.53 -1.68 10.15
N CYS A 471 3.42 -2.78 10.90
CA CYS A 471 4.52 -3.59 11.40
C CYS A 471 4.11 -5.06 11.50
N ARG A 472 5.11 -5.91 11.75
CA ARG A 472 4.96 -7.29 12.25
C ARG A 472 5.09 -7.24 13.78
N PRO A 473 4.00 -7.31 14.56
CA PRO A 473 4.08 -7.17 16.02
C PRO A 473 4.43 -8.50 16.70
N VAL A 474 5.25 -8.45 17.75
CA VAL A 474 5.44 -9.54 18.73
C VAL A 474 5.26 -8.97 20.12
N VAL A 475 4.47 -9.61 20.97
CA VAL A 475 4.35 -9.19 22.37
C VAL A 475 5.44 -9.85 23.21
N VAL A 476 6.22 -9.06 23.95
CA VAL A 476 7.16 -9.58 24.95
C VAL A 476 6.50 -9.44 26.33
N GLY A 477 6.07 -10.56 26.89
CA GLY A 477 5.22 -10.59 28.08
C GLY A 477 4.76 -11.99 28.46
N ASP A 478 3.71 -12.09 29.27
CA ASP A 478 3.13 -13.36 29.71
C ASP A 478 1.79 -13.67 28.99
N VAL A 479 1.69 -14.87 28.42
CA VAL A 479 0.52 -15.27 27.62
C VAL A 479 -0.78 -15.33 28.43
N GLU A 480 -0.74 -15.74 29.71
CA GLU A 480 -1.94 -15.82 30.56
C GLU A 480 -2.40 -14.43 31.00
N VAL A 481 -1.46 -13.51 31.27
CA VAL A 481 -1.79 -12.12 31.58
C VAL A 481 -2.51 -11.47 30.39
N LEU A 482 -2.02 -11.69 29.16
CA LEU A 482 -2.68 -11.19 27.96
C LEU A 482 -4.05 -11.84 27.74
N ARG A 483 -4.17 -13.15 27.97
CA ARG A 483 -5.45 -13.87 27.88
C ARG A 483 -6.49 -13.29 28.83
N ARG A 484 -6.11 -13.04 30.09
CA ARG A 484 -6.99 -12.40 31.08
C ARG A 484 -7.39 -10.99 30.65
N ALA A 485 -6.47 -10.23 30.05
CA ALA A 485 -6.77 -8.90 29.55
C ALA A 485 -7.79 -8.91 28.40
N MET A 486 -7.71 -9.91 27.51
CA MET A 486 -8.70 -10.11 26.45
C MET A 486 -10.11 -10.34 26.99
N GLU A 487 -10.26 -11.08 28.10
CA GLU A 487 -11.54 -11.27 28.78
C GLU A 487 -12.12 -9.96 29.31
N TRP A 488 -11.27 -9.09 29.89
CA TRP A 488 -11.71 -7.78 30.41
C TRP A 488 -12.22 -6.85 29.32
N VAL A 489 -11.61 -6.90 28.13
CA VAL A 489 -11.94 -6.01 27.01
C VAL A 489 -12.96 -6.61 26.03
N GLY A 490 -13.21 -7.92 26.11
CA GLY A 490 -14.17 -8.63 25.26
C GLY A 490 -13.69 -8.84 23.82
N VAL A 491 -12.42 -9.16 23.61
CA VAL A 491 -11.85 -9.46 22.28
C VAL A 491 -11.44 -10.94 22.16
N GLU A 492 -11.58 -11.50 20.96
CA GLU A 492 -11.16 -12.87 20.66
C GLU A 492 -9.94 -12.86 19.72
N LEU A 493 -8.81 -13.36 20.20
CA LEU A 493 -7.53 -13.47 19.50
C LEU A 493 -6.93 -14.85 19.74
N ASP A 494 -6.28 -15.43 18.73
CA ASP A 494 -5.51 -16.67 18.87
C ASP A 494 -4.13 -16.35 19.47
N LEU A 495 -3.92 -16.69 20.75
CA LEU A 495 -2.65 -16.46 21.42
C LEU A 495 -1.70 -17.63 21.21
N VAL A 496 -0.51 -17.36 20.69
CA VAL A 496 0.51 -18.39 20.47
C VAL A 496 1.83 -17.99 21.12
N THR A 497 2.34 -18.85 21.99
CA THR A 497 3.68 -18.69 22.56
C THR A 497 4.74 -19.08 21.52
N ILE A 498 5.74 -18.23 21.37
CA ILE A 498 6.90 -18.44 20.49
C ILE A 498 8.19 -18.41 21.31
N GLU A 499 9.24 -19.06 20.81
CA GLU A 499 10.57 -19.05 21.44
C GLU A 499 11.45 -17.93 20.90
N ARG A 500 11.31 -17.57 19.62
CA ARG A 500 12.04 -16.47 18.98
C ARG A 500 11.14 -15.70 18.02
N PRO A 501 11.42 -14.40 17.75
CA PRO A 501 10.60 -13.60 16.83
C PRO A 501 10.47 -14.21 15.43
N GLY A 502 11.49 -14.92 14.94
CA GLY A 502 11.47 -15.58 13.63
C GLY A 502 10.51 -16.78 13.50
N ASP A 503 9.97 -17.29 14.61
CA ASP A 503 9.00 -18.40 14.60
C ASP A 503 7.55 -17.91 14.39
N ALA A 504 7.33 -16.59 14.37
CA ALA A 504 6.02 -15.96 14.23
C ALA A 504 5.50 -15.93 12.78
N ARG A 505 4.17 -15.85 12.63
CA ARG A 505 3.48 -15.77 11.33
C ARG A 505 2.92 -14.39 11.02
N PHE A 506 2.68 -13.58 12.05
CA PHE A 506 2.17 -12.21 11.93
C PHE A 506 0.81 -12.15 11.21
N GLU A 507 -0.06 -13.12 11.52
CA GLU A 507 -1.41 -13.22 10.98
C GLU A 507 -2.38 -12.37 11.80
N LYS A 508 -3.22 -11.55 11.16
CA LYS A 508 -4.23 -10.76 11.86
C LYS A 508 -5.18 -11.70 12.62
N GLY A 509 -5.50 -11.34 13.87
CA GLY A 509 -6.31 -12.18 14.74
C GLY A 509 -5.52 -13.25 15.50
N ARG A 510 -4.21 -13.38 15.23
CA ARG A 510 -3.27 -14.22 15.98
C ARG A 510 -2.20 -13.33 16.60
N VAL A 511 -1.91 -13.52 17.88
CA VAL A 511 -0.88 -12.75 18.59
C VAL A 511 0.21 -13.68 19.08
N GLU A 512 1.40 -13.46 18.56
CA GLU A 512 2.61 -14.14 19.01
C GLU A 512 3.18 -13.49 20.27
N VAL A 513 3.34 -14.30 21.31
CA VAL A 513 3.82 -13.88 22.62
C VAL A 513 5.16 -14.56 22.92
N LEU A 514 6.20 -13.77 23.08
CA LEU A 514 7.49 -14.19 23.61
C LEU A 514 7.47 -14.03 25.14
N SER A 515 7.61 -15.13 25.87
CA SER A 515 7.58 -15.16 27.34
C SER A 515 8.95 -15.57 27.90
N PRO A 516 9.94 -14.66 27.93
CA PRO A 516 11.31 -14.98 28.34
C PRO A 516 11.45 -15.19 29.86
N VAL A 517 10.39 -14.89 30.62
CA VAL A 517 10.37 -14.92 32.08
C VAL A 517 9.21 -15.76 32.55
N ASP A 518 9.48 -16.70 33.46
CA ASP A 518 8.43 -17.38 34.23
C ASP A 518 7.91 -16.42 35.31
N LEU A 519 6.65 -16.03 35.19
CA LEU A 519 5.96 -15.07 36.06
C LEU A 519 5.20 -15.83 37.15
N ASP A 520 5.53 -15.59 38.42
CA ASP A 520 4.78 -16.13 39.54
C ASP A 520 3.48 -15.34 39.73
N ARG A 521 2.43 -15.83 39.06
CA ARG A 521 1.09 -15.22 39.05
C ARG A 521 0.43 -15.15 40.43
N ASP A 522 0.87 -15.96 41.40
CA ASP A 522 0.34 -15.93 42.76
C ASP A 522 0.88 -14.75 43.59
N GLN A 523 1.95 -14.08 43.12
CA GLN A 523 2.58 -12.94 43.76
C GLN A 523 2.17 -11.58 43.16
N ILE A 524 1.19 -11.57 42.26
CA ILE A 524 0.71 -10.35 41.60
C ILE A 524 -0.81 -10.20 41.71
N ALA A 525 -1.27 -8.96 41.86
CA ALA A 525 -2.68 -8.61 41.86
C ALA A 525 -2.91 -7.38 40.98
N THR A 526 -3.96 -7.41 40.15
CA THR A 526 -4.30 -6.31 39.24
C THR A 526 -4.51 -5.02 40.02
N GLY A 527 -3.86 -3.93 39.59
CA GLY A 527 -3.94 -2.63 40.25
C GLY A 527 -3.06 -2.49 41.49
N GLU A 528 -2.22 -3.47 41.82
CA GLU A 528 -1.32 -3.42 42.98
C GLU A 528 0.16 -3.47 42.59
N VAL A 529 0.99 -2.71 43.32
CA VAL A 529 2.45 -2.72 43.17
C VAL A 529 2.98 -4.06 43.69
N SER A 530 3.79 -4.76 42.89
CA SER A 530 4.47 -6.00 43.28
C SER A 530 5.92 -6.04 42.80
N ALA A 531 6.81 -6.62 43.61
CA ALA A 531 8.19 -6.87 43.21
C ALA A 531 8.26 -7.85 42.03
N GLU A 532 7.37 -8.85 41.99
CA GLU A 532 7.35 -9.84 40.91
C GLU A 532 6.92 -9.20 39.58
N ALA A 533 5.91 -8.33 39.62
CA ALA A 533 5.49 -7.53 38.46
C ALA A 533 6.61 -6.62 37.94
N GLY A 534 7.33 -5.96 38.88
CA GLY A 534 8.47 -5.11 38.55
C GLY A 534 9.65 -5.86 37.92
N ARG A 535 9.94 -7.08 38.42
CA ARG A 535 10.96 -7.98 37.86
C ARG A 535 10.61 -8.37 36.44
N ALA A 536 9.39 -8.87 36.22
CA ALA A 536 8.95 -9.31 34.91
C ALA A 536 8.98 -8.17 33.88
N ALA A 537 8.44 -7.00 34.22
CA ALA A 537 8.46 -5.83 33.33
C ALA A 537 9.88 -5.38 32.96
N ALA A 538 10.82 -5.39 33.91
CA ALA A 538 12.21 -5.04 33.65
C ALA A 538 12.89 -6.06 32.71
N GLU A 539 12.73 -7.35 32.99
CA GLU A 539 13.32 -8.43 32.19
C GLU A 539 12.73 -8.50 30.77
N TRP A 540 11.44 -8.22 30.57
CA TRP A 540 10.85 -8.11 29.23
C TRP A 540 11.44 -6.96 28.41
N VAL A 541 11.76 -5.84 29.06
CA VAL A 541 12.48 -4.73 28.41
C VAL A 541 13.92 -5.13 28.09
N ILE A 542 14.62 -5.78 29.01
CA ILE A 542 16.00 -6.25 28.81
C ILE A 542 16.06 -7.22 27.62
N GLU A 543 15.14 -8.18 27.54
CA GLU A 543 15.07 -9.12 26.43
C GLU A 543 14.79 -8.42 25.11
N ALA A 544 13.82 -7.51 25.06
CA ALA A 544 13.52 -6.75 23.84
C ALA A 544 14.73 -5.92 23.38
N VAL A 545 15.48 -5.32 24.31
CA VAL A 545 16.74 -4.61 23.98
C VAL A 545 17.77 -5.57 23.42
N ALA A 546 17.95 -6.75 24.02
CA ALA A 546 18.90 -7.75 23.53
C ALA A 546 18.56 -8.19 22.09
N LEU A 547 17.29 -8.46 21.80
CA LEU A 547 16.81 -8.80 20.46
C LEU A 547 17.05 -7.66 19.46
N ALA A 548 16.77 -6.41 19.85
CA ALA A 548 16.95 -5.25 18.97
C ALA A 548 18.43 -4.97 18.67
N VAL A 549 19.31 -5.13 19.66
CA VAL A 549 20.77 -4.99 19.48
C VAL A 549 21.33 -6.11 18.61
N ALA A 550 20.72 -7.29 18.62
CA ALA A 550 21.09 -8.43 17.78
C ALA A 550 20.51 -8.37 16.35
N ASP A 551 19.76 -7.31 16.01
CA ASP A 551 19.00 -7.17 14.75
C ASP A 551 17.93 -8.28 14.52
N ASP A 552 17.51 -8.99 15.58
CA ASP A 552 16.42 -9.98 15.52
C ASP A 552 15.03 -9.31 15.45
N ILE A 553 14.95 -8.03 15.83
CA ILE A 553 13.79 -7.15 15.69
C ILE A 553 14.23 -5.75 15.24
N ASP A 554 13.34 -4.98 14.61
CA ASP A 554 13.66 -3.67 14.06
C ASP A 554 13.38 -2.51 15.04
N GLY A 555 12.65 -2.75 16.13
CA GLY A 555 12.35 -1.73 17.14
C GLY A 555 11.50 -2.22 18.31
N ILE A 556 11.45 -1.41 19.36
CA ILE A 556 10.74 -1.69 20.61
C ILE A 556 9.66 -0.63 20.85
N VAL A 557 8.46 -1.08 21.20
CA VAL A 557 7.36 -0.24 21.67
C VAL A 557 7.04 -0.65 23.10
N THR A 558 7.18 0.24 24.07
CA THR A 558 6.99 -0.12 25.48
C THR A 558 5.65 0.35 26.03
N ALA A 559 4.87 -0.57 26.60
CA ALA A 559 3.74 -0.23 27.46
C ALA A 559 4.22 0.29 28.83
N PRO A 560 3.33 0.89 29.66
CA PRO A 560 3.75 1.52 30.91
C PRO A 560 4.29 0.52 31.93
N LEU A 561 5.34 0.91 32.64
CA LEU A 561 5.91 0.17 33.76
C LEU A 561 5.95 1.02 35.04
N ASN A 562 5.97 0.37 36.20
CA ASN A 562 5.95 1.06 37.49
C ASN A 562 7.35 1.14 38.12
N LYS A 563 7.82 2.36 38.42
CA LYS A 563 9.15 2.59 39.01
C LYS A 563 9.27 2.01 40.43
N GLU A 564 8.21 2.06 41.22
CA GLU A 564 8.22 1.52 42.59
C GLU A 564 8.35 -0.01 42.56
N ALA A 565 7.57 -0.67 41.70
CA ALA A 565 7.64 -2.12 41.46
C ALA A 565 9.06 -2.57 41.05
N MET A 566 9.68 -1.88 40.09
CA MET A 566 11.05 -2.18 39.65
C MET A 566 12.08 -2.03 40.78
N ASN A 567 11.95 -0.99 41.61
CA ASN A 567 12.84 -0.79 42.75
C ASN A 567 12.69 -1.88 43.81
N LEU A 568 11.45 -2.31 44.10
CA LEU A 568 11.17 -3.44 45.00
C LEU A 568 11.79 -4.74 44.49
N ALA A 569 11.84 -4.92 43.17
CA ALA A 569 12.48 -6.05 42.51
C ALA A 569 14.02 -5.99 42.47
N GLY A 570 14.63 -4.89 42.91
CA GLY A 570 16.08 -4.69 42.92
C GLY A 570 16.67 -3.99 41.68
N TYR A 571 15.84 -3.58 40.72
CA TYR A 571 16.28 -2.85 39.52
C TYR A 571 16.33 -1.35 39.83
N ARG A 572 17.49 -0.88 40.32
CA ARG A 572 17.70 0.50 40.76
C ARG A 572 18.10 1.42 39.62
N TYR A 573 17.16 1.69 38.71
CA TYR A 573 17.31 2.72 37.68
C TYR A 573 16.46 3.96 38.03
N PRO A 574 16.95 5.19 37.79
CA PRO A 574 16.15 6.43 37.96
C PRO A 574 14.88 6.45 37.08
N GLY A 575 14.93 5.75 35.96
CA GLY A 575 13.84 5.62 35.01
C GLY A 575 14.11 4.55 33.95
N HIS A 576 13.15 4.47 33.02
CA HIS A 576 13.17 3.53 31.92
C HIS A 576 14.28 3.84 30.91
N THR A 577 14.54 5.12 30.66
CA THR A 577 15.56 5.59 29.72
C THR A 577 16.97 5.13 30.11
N GLU A 578 17.29 5.15 31.40
CA GLU A 578 18.61 4.73 31.92
C GLU A 578 18.82 3.22 31.81
N LEU A 579 17.77 2.42 32.01
CA LEU A 579 17.81 0.98 31.77
C LEU A 579 18.11 0.69 30.29
N LEU A 580 17.41 1.38 29.38
CA LEU A 580 17.60 1.20 27.93
C LEU A 580 19.00 1.59 27.49
N ALA A 581 19.52 2.72 27.98
CA ALA A 581 20.88 3.17 27.66
C ALA A 581 21.94 2.17 28.14
N ASP A 582 21.86 1.71 29.40
CA ASP A 582 22.76 0.71 29.97
C ASP A 582 22.76 -0.60 29.16
N LYS A 583 21.57 -1.12 28.82
CA LYS A 583 21.44 -2.41 28.12
C LYS A 583 21.75 -2.34 26.63
N SER A 584 21.59 -1.18 26.00
CA SER A 584 21.93 -1.00 24.59
C SER A 584 23.37 -0.51 24.36
N GLY A 585 24.10 -0.15 25.43
CA GLY A 585 25.45 0.43 25.33
C GLY A 585 25.46 1.88 24.80
N ALA A 586 24.36 2.60 24.95
CA ALA A 586 24.27 4.00 24.52
C ALA A 586 24.89 4.93 25.57
N ASP A 587 25.84 5.77 25.16
CA ASP A 587 26.49 6.72 26.05
C ASP A 587 25.61 7.95 26.34
N ARG A 588 24.74 8.32 25.40
CA ARG A 588 23.97 9.57 25.45
C ARG A 588 22.60 9.41 24.83
N VAL A 589 21.59 9.85 25.56
CA VAL A 589 20.20 9.78 25.14
C VAL A 589 19.47 11.11 25.35
N ARG A 590 18.45 11.35 24.54
CA ARG A 590 17.54 12.51 24.67
C ARG A 590 16.10 12.06 24.57
N LEU A 591 15.22 12.73 25.32
CA LEU A 591 13.79 12.50 25.22
C LEU A 591 13.20 13.40 24.15
N MET A 592 12.49 12.80 23.20
CA MET A 592 11.62 13.50 22.28
C MET A 592 10.17 13.12 22.54
N LEU A 593 9.31 14.12 22.64
CA LEU A 593 7.87 13.96 22.56
C LEU A 593 7.43 14.16 21.12
N ALA A 594 6.78 13.15 20.54
CA ALA A 594 6.28 13.18 19.17
C ALA A 594 4.75 13.15 19.16
N SER A 595 4.17 13.81 18.16
CA SER A 595 2.75 13.75 17.82
C SER A 595 2.60 14.04 16.33
N ASP A 596 1.39 13.95 15.79
CA ASP A 596 1.14 14.23 14.37
C ASP A 596 1.58 15.63 13.92
N ARG A 597 1.60 16.61 14.84
CA ARG A 597 1.85 18.03 14.51
C ARG A 597 3.02 18.66 15.24
N LEU A 598 3.55 18.03 16.28
CA LEU A 598 4.58 18.63 17.12
C LEU A 598 5.58 17.57 17.61
N ASN A 599 6.86 17.83 17.32
CA ASN A 599 7.99 17.02 17.78
C ASN A 599 8.92 17.91 18.63
N VAL A 600 9.15 17.54 19.89
CA VAL A 600 9.91 18.35 20.83
C VAL A 600 10.98 17.51 21.53
N ALA A 601 12.26 17.81 21.29
CA ALA A 601 13.38 17.22 22.00
C ALA A 601 13.83 18.10 23.18
N HIS A 602 14.29 17.48 24.25
CA HIS A 602 14.65 18.18 25.50
C HIS A 602 16.14 18.09 25.77
N VAL A 603 16.79 19.22 26.02
CA VAL A 603 18.22 19.29 26.37
C VAL A 603 18.44 18.77 27.80
N THR A 604 17.61 19.22 28.75
CA THR A 604 17.64 18.76 30.14
C THR A 604 16.29 18.16 30.56
N CYS A 605 16.32 17.06 31.32
CA CYS A 605 15.14 16.37 31.85
C CYS A 605 15.37 15.96 33.31
N HIS A 606 14.30 15.91 34.11
CA HIS A 606 14.30 15.42 35.50
C HIS A 606 15.31 16.09 36.45
N VAL A 607 15.59 17.38 36.26
CA VAL A 607 16.42 18.22 37.16
C VAL A 607 15.61 19.38 37.75
N GLY A 608 16.06 19.92 38.88
CA GLY A 608 15.44 21.11 39.48
C GLY A 608 15.57 22.33 38.55
N LEU A 609 14.53 23.17 38.50
CA LEU A 609 14.52 24.35 37.62
C LEU A 609 15.68 25.33 37.93
N ASP A 610 16.08 25.41 39.19
CA ASP A 610 17.22 26.19 39.69
C ASP A 610 18.59 25.67 39.20
N GLN A 611 18.65 24.42 38.73
CA GLN A 611 19.86 23.77 38.24
C GLN A 611 20.02 23.86 36.72
N VAL A 612 18.93 24.10 35.97
CA VAL A 612 18.90 24.04 34.50
C VAL A 612 19.98 24.90 33.88
N SER A 613 20.07 26.19 34.24
CA SER A 613 21.07 27.11 33.67
C SER A 613 22.50 26.63 33.89
N SER A 614 22.80 26.10 35.08
CA SER A 614 24.13 25.61 35.44
C SER A 614 24.55 24.35 34.66
N LEU A 615 23.58 23.57 34.17
CA LEU A 615 23.79 22.31 33.44
C LEU A 615 23.84 22.49 31.93
N LEU A 616 23.35 23.61 31.38
CA LEU A 616 23.38 23.84 29.94
C LEU A 616 24.81 24.00 29.43
N ARG A 617 25.13 23.26 28.36
CA ARG A 617 26.41 23.28 27.65
C ARG A 617 26.16 23.34 26.16
N ILE A 618 27.11 23.91 25.41
CA ILE A 618 26.99 24.12 23.95
C ILE A 618 26.82 22.76 23.27
N GLU A 619 27.62 21.80 23.70
CA GLU A 619 27.65 20.43 23.20
C GLU A 619 26.27 19.79 23.39
N ASP A 620 25.71 19.86 24.60
CA ASP A 620 24.41 19.23 24.88
C ASP A 620 23.25 19.79 24.04
N VAL A 621 23.27 21.08 23.72
CA VAL A 621 22.28 21.71 22.81
C VAL A 621 22.50 21.21 21.39
N LEU A 622 23.74 21.24 20.89
CA LEU A 622 24.09 20.79 19.55
C LEU A 622 23.71 19.32 19.33
N ASP A 623 24.05 18.46 20.29
CA ASP A 623 23.71 17.03 20.24
C ASP A 623 22.20 16.80 20.24
N THR A 624 21.44 17.63 20.96
CA THR A 624 19.96 17.54 20.94
C THR A 624 19.40 17.95 19.57
N ILE A 625 19.98 18.95 18.91
CA ILE A 625 19.64 19.33 17.52
C ILE A 625 19.95 18.16 16.57
N THR A 626 21.13 17.57 16.67
CA THR A 626 21.56 16.45 15.83
C THR A 626 20.63 15.25 15.96
N LEU A 627 20.36 14.81 17.19
CA LEU A 627 19.50 13.66 17.46
C LEU A 627 18.05 13.91 17.00
N LEU A 628 17.52 15.12 17.19
CA LEU A 628 16.20 15.49 16.70
C LEU A 628 16.14 15.46 15.17
N ARG A 629 17.18 15.98 14.49
CA ARG A 629 17.28 15.93 13.03
C ARG A 629 17.22 14.50 12.52
N GLU A 630 18.06 13.62 13.06
CA GLU A 630 18.10 12.20 12.67
C GLU A 630 16.73 11.53 12.83
N ALA A 631 16.04 11.80 13.95
CA ALA A 631 14.71 11.27 14.20
C ALA A 631 13.67 11.78 13.19
N LEU A 632 13.65 13.09 12.90
CA LEU A 632 12.72 13.69 11.95
C LEU A 632 12.94 13.17 10.53
N GLU A 633 14.20 13.01 10.11
CA GLU A 633 14.50 12.39 8.84
C GLU A 633 14.06 10.91 8.82
N GLY A 634 14.23 10.18 9.94
CA GLY A 634 13.67 8.85 10.16
C GLY A 634 12.13 8.79 10.05
N MET A 635 11.45 9.89 10.35
CA MET A 635 10.00 10.04 10.17
C MET A 635 9.60 10.53 8.77
N GLY A 636 10.55 10.61 7.82
CA GLY A 636 10.31 10.96 6.41
C GLY A 636 10.54 12.44 6.06
N LYS A 637 11.14 13.24 6.95
CA LYS A 637 11.47 14.65 6.67
C LYS A 637 12.89 14.77 6.12
N ALA A 638 13.07 14.71 4.80
CA ALA A 638 14.40 14.64 4.17
C ALA A 638 15.36 15.81 4.49
N ASP A 639 14.84 17.00 4.77
CA ASP A 639 15.63 18.16 5.23
C ASP A 639 14.84 18.97 6.26
N PRO A 640 14.82 18.53 7.53
CA PRO A 640 13.90 19.04 8.53
C PRO A 640 14.30 20.44 8.99
N SER A 641 13.30 21.28 9.20
CA SER A 641 13.43 22.60 9.82
C SER A 641 13.30 22.50 11.33
N ILE A 642 14.29 22.98 12.08
CA ILE A 642 14.34 22.87 13.55
C ILE A 642 14.39 24.25 14.20
N ALA A 643 13.49 24.49 15.14
CA ALA A 643 13.55 25.66 16.01
C ALA A 643 14.23 25.31 17.34
N VAL A 644 15.07 26.21 17.86
CA VAL A 644 15.71 26.07 19.17
C VAL A 644 15.20 27.18 20.08
N THR A 645 14.61 26.83 21.21
CA THR A 645 14.09 27.84 22.15
C THR A 645 15.21 28.49 22.95
N GLY A 646 15.00 29.72 23.39
CA GLY A 646 15.78 30.31 24.47
C GLY A 646 15.42 29.74 25.84
N LEU A 647 16.35 29.83 26.79
CA LEU A 647 16.08 29.56 28.21
C LEU A 647 15.32 30.74 28.84
N ASN A 648 15.79 31.97 28.60
CA ASN A 648 15.25 33.15 29.26
C ASN A 648 14.06 33.77 28.49
N PRO A 649 13.20 34.56 29.15
CA PRO A 649 12.14 35.31 28.47
C PRO A 649 12.68 36.09 27.26
N HIS A 650 11.94 36.05 26.15
CA HIS A 650 12.33 36.69 24.89
C HIS A 650 13.74 36.30 24.38
N ALA A 651 14.21 35.08 24.70
CA ALA A 651 15.56 34.61 24.37
C ALA A 651 16.68 35.56 24.87
N GLY A 652 16.49 36.11 26.07
CA GLY A 652 17.48 36.91 26.78
C GLY A 652 17.39 38.42 26.54
N GLU A 653 16.63 38.90 25.54
CA GLU A 653 16.42 40.33 25.23
C GLU A 653 17.74 41.13 25.23
N ASN A 654 18.69 40.74 24.36
CA ASN A 654 20.04 41.32 24.29
C ASN A 654 20.84 41.29 25.61
N GLY A 655 20.62 40.26 26.44
CA GLY A 655 21.33 40.06 27.71
C GLY A 655 20.65 40.69 28.93
N LEU A 656 19.41 41.16 28.79
CA LEU A 656 18.63 41.74 29.90
C LEU A 656 18.17 40.68 30.92
N PHE A 657 17.92 39.45 30.49
CA PHE A 657 17.30 38.40 31.33
C PHE A 657 18.18 37.17 31.61
N GLY A 658 19.48 37.23 31.26
CA GLY A 658 20.45 36.14 31.41
C GLY A 658 21.44 36.11 30.24
N SER A 659 22.47 35.29 30.32
CA SER A 659 23.49 35.15 29.27
C SER A 659 23.51 33.79 28.57
N GLU A 660 22.79 32.80 29.10
CA GLU A 660 22.76 31.43 28.59
C GLU A 660 22.34 31.34 27.12
N ASP A 661 21.38 32.17 26.71
CA ASP A 661 20.92 32.24 25.32
C ASP A 661 22.05 32.66 24.36
N SER A 662 22.85 33.67 24.74
CA SER A 662 23.94 34.19 23.92
C SER A 662 25.25 33.40 24.05
N GLU A 663 25.54 32.86 25.23
CA GLU A 663 26.82 32.23 25.55
C GLU A 663 26.80 30.71 25.33
N VAL A 664 25.62 30.08 25.32
CA VAL A 664 25.48 28.62 25.20
C VAL A 664 24.60 28.23 24.00
N ILE A 665 23.36 28.74 23.92
CA ILE A 665 22.39 28.27 22.92
C ILE A 665 22.73 28.79 21.52
N ARG A 666 23.03 30.09 21.40
CA ARG A 666 23.43 30.73 20.14
C ARG A 666 24.65 30.04 19.48
N PRO A 667 25.77 29.80 20.19
CA PRO A 667 26.90 29.06 19.61
C PRO A 667 26.55 27.67 19.09
N ALA A 668 25.66 26.93 19.75
CA ALA A 668 25.22 25.61 19.28
C ALA A 668 24.39 25.70 18.00
N VAL A 669 23.51 26.70 17.90
CA VAL A 669 22.73 26.96 16.68
C VAL A 669 23.64 27.40 15.53
N ASP A 670 24.61 28.27 15.79
CA ASP A 670 25.55 28.74 14.76
C ASP A 670 26.38 27.57 14.21
N GLN A 671 26.82 26.64 15.07
CA GLN A 671 27.51 25.41 14.63
C GLN A 671 26.62 24.51 13.76
N ALA A 672 25.33 24.37 14.09
CA ALA A 672 24.38 23.62 13.26
C ALA A 672 24.15 24.29 11.89
N ILE A 673 24.10 25.63 11.85
CA ILE A 673 23.98 26.40 10.60
C ILE A 673 25.24 26.24 9.75
N GLU A 674 26.44 26.30 10.35
CA GLU A 674 27.72 26.06 9.68
C GLU A 674 27.81 24.65 9.09
N ALA A 675 27.19 23.67 9.74
CA ALA A 675 27.03 22.30 9.21
C ALA A 675 26.01 22.20 8.06
N GLY A 676 25.36 23.30 7.67
CA GLY A 676 24.39 23.36 6.57
C GLY A 676 22.97 22.96 6.96
N TRP A 677 22.66 22.88 8.26
CA TRP A 677 21.33 22.46 8.73
C TRP A 677 20.35 23.64 8.81
N ARG A 678 19.07 23.37 8.54
CA ARG A 678 17.98 24.35 8.63
C ARG A 678 17.55 24.53 10.08
N VAL A 679 18.33 25.29 10.85
CA VAL A 679 18.10 25.55 12.27
C VAL A 679 17.93 27.04 12.52
N GLU A 680 16.98 27.41 13.38
CA GLU A 680 16.73 28.79 13.81
C GLU A 680 16.62 28.86 15.35
N GLY A 681 17.29 29.83 15.97
CA GLY A 681 17.17 30.12 17.40
C GLY A 681 18.48 30.58 18.04
N PRO A 682 18.55 30.84 19.36
CA PRO A 682 17.43 30.80 20.32
C PRO A 682 16.28 31.72 19.92
N LEU A 683 15.05 31.19 20.00
CA LEU A 683 13.79 31.89 19.76
C LEU A 683 12.98 32.00 21.08
N PRO A 684 12.15 33.04 21.24
CA PRO A 684 11.21 33.10 22.36
C PRO A 684 10.29 31.88 22.39
N ALA A 685 10.30 31.13 23.50
CA ALA A 685 9.61 29.85 23.60
C ALA A 685 8.09 29.97 23.42
N ASP A 686 7.49 31.03 23.94
CA ASP A 686 6.05 31.35 23.86
C ASP A 686 5.50 31.40 22.43
N THR A 687 6.27 31.94 21.49
CA THR A 687 5.89 32.02 20.07
C THR A 687 6.36 30.82 19.25
N THR A 688 7.44 30.16 19.68
CA THR A 688 8.07 29.05 18.93
C THR A 688 7.14 27.85 18.81
N PHE A 689 6.51 27.42 19.92
CA PHE A 689 5.62 26.27 19.91
C PHE A 689 4.35 26.49 19.08
N PHE A 690 3.81 27.71 19.06
CA PHE A 690 2.69 28.07 18.18
C PHE A 690 3.06 27.92 16.71
N LYS A 691 4.22 28.46 16.30
CA LYS A 691 4.72 28.35 14.92
C LYS A 691 4.99 26.90 14.52
N ALA A 692 5.60 26.11 15.42
CA ALA A 692 5.86 24.70 15.19
C ALA A 692 4.55 23.91 15.00
N TYR A 693 3.53 24.16 15.82
CA TYR A 693 2.21 23.54 15.68
C TYR A 693 1.49 23.91 14.37
N ASP A 694 1.73 25.11 13.83
CA ASP A 694 1.22 25.57 12.52
C ASP A 694 2.09 25.08 11.33
N GLY A 695 3.09 24.23 11.58
CA GLY A 695 3.91 23.59 10.56
C GLY A 695 5.05 24.44 10.01
N VAL A 696 5.42 25.55 10.68
CA VAL A 696 6.58 26.37 10.29
C VAL A 696 7.90 25.63 10.54
N TYR A 697 7.94 24.79 11.59
CA TYR A 697 9.10 23.97 11.95
C TYR A 697 8.68 22.50 12.08
N ASP A 698 9.53 21.58 11.63
CA ASP A 698 9.32 20.14 11.75
C ASP A 698 9.60 19.61 13.17
N GLY A 699 10.45 20.31 13.93
CA GLY A 699 10.71 20.01 15.34
C GLY A 699 11.25 21.19 16.15
N VAL A 700 11.18 21.04 17.46
CA VAL A 700 11.62 22.06 18.44
C VAL A 700 12.60 21.45 19.44
N VAL A 701 13.68 22.15 19.74
CA VAL A 701 14.58 21.84 20.87
C VAL A 701 14.22 22.74 22.05
N ALA A 702 13.79 22.12 23.15
CA ALA A 702 13.44 22.75 24.41
C ALA A 702 14.58 22.61 25.44
N MET A 703 14.86 23.66 26.20
CA MET A 703 15.98 23.69 27.15
C MET A 703 15.73 22.87 28.40
N TYR A 704 14.46 22.75 28.84
CA TYR A 704 14.07 21.99 30.04
C TYR A 704 12.71 21.30 29.88
N HIS A 705 12.44 20.35 30.76
CA HIS A 705 11.28 19.46 30.74
C HIS A 705 9.94 20.18 30.52
N ASP A 706 9.52 21.05 31.43
CA ASP A 706 8.19 21.68 31.37
C ASP A 706 8.07 22.66 30.19
N GLN A 707 9.17 23.21 29.68
CA GLN A 707 9.18 24.07 28.49
C GLN A 707 8.62 23.33 27.27
N GLY A 708 9.00 22.07 27.10
CA GLY A 708 8.56 21.23 25.98
C GLY A 708 7.36 20.34 26.29
N HIS A 709 7.20 19.86 27.53
CA HIS A 709 6.08 19.01 27.93
C HIS A 709 4.75 19.77 27.94
N ALA A 710 4.72 21.00 28.47
CA ALA A 710 3.50 21.79 28.54
C ALA A 710 2.81 21.99 27.17
N PRO A 711 3.50 22.44 26.10
CA PRO A 711 2.86 22.61 24.79
C PRO A 711 2.42 21.29 24.16
N VAL A 712 3.20 20.20 24.28
CA VAL A 712 2.79 18.89 23.74
C VAL A 712 1.58 18.34 24.49
N LYS A 713 1.58 18.35 25.82
CA LYS A 713 0.46 17.86 26.63
C LYS A 713 -0.82 18.68 26.43
N LEU A 714 -0.71 19.95 26.02
CA LEU A 714 -1.87 20.77 25.68
C LEU A 714 -2.58 20.29 24.41
N VAL A 715 -1.83 19.82 23.40
CA VAL A 715 -2.36 19.52 22.05
C VAL A 715 -2.46 18.03 21.73
N ALA A 716 -1.72 17.18 22.45
CA ALA A 716 -1.56 15.76 22.17
C ALA A 716 -1.60 14.92 23.47
N PHE A 717 -2.50 15.25 24.41
CA PHE A 717 -2.56 14.56 25.71
C PHE A 717 -2.72 13.04 25.59
N ASP A 718 -3.64 12.59 24.74
CA ASP A 718 -3.94 11.16 24.52
C ASP A 718 -3.13 10.53 23.38
N THR A 719 -2.44 11.33 22.56
CA THR A 719 -1.76 10.89 21.32
C THR A 719 -0.25 11.10 21.32
N GLY A 720 0.31 11.75 22.34
CA GLY A 720 1.74 12.00 22.47
C GLY A 720 2.54 10.71 22.64
N VAL A 721 3.69 10.63 21.99
CA VAL A 721 4.58 9.46 22.00
C VAL A 721 5.93 9.86 22.58
N ASN A 722 6.42 9.06 23.52
CA ASN A 722 7.79 9.19 24.01
C ASN A 722 8.75 8.44 23.08
N VAL A 723 9.76 9.14 22.57
CA VAL A 723 10.84 8.56 21.75
C VAL A 723 12.17 8.80 22.47
N THR A 724 12.95 7.73 22.63
CA THR A 724 14.29 7.84 23.22
C THR A 724 15.32 7.93 22.10
N LEU A 725 15.83 9.13 21.87
CA LEU A 725 16.84 9.41 20.86
C LEU A 725 18.24 9.03 21.36
N GLY A 726 19.15 8.75 20.43
CA GLY A 726 20.56 8.42 20.72
C GLY A 726 20.81 6.95 21.08
N LEU A 727 19.77 6.13 21.20
CA LEU A 727 19.92 4.69 21.32
C LEU A 727 20.37 4.08 19.98
N PRO A 728 21.20 3.02 19.99
CA PRO A 728 21.50 2.23 18.80
C PRO A 728 20.33 1.32 18.41
N ILE A 729 19.12 1.53 18.93
CA ILE A 729 17.89 0.79 18.62
C ILE A 729 16.72 1.77 18.54
N VAL A 730 15.65 1.43 17.80
CA VAL A 730 14.42 2.23 17.82
C VAL A 730 13.65 1.92 19.09
N ARG A 731 13.31 2.96 19.87
CA ARG A 731 12.42 2.82 21.03
C ARG A 731 11.36 3.92 21.08
N THR A 732 10.10 3.50 21.06
CA THR A 732 8.94 4.34 21.34
C THR A 732 8.18 3.83 22.56
N SER A 733 7.36 4.69 23.16
CA SER A 733 6.60 4.37 24.36
C SER A 733 5.37 5.22 24.45
N VAL A 734 4.38 4.69 25.16
CA VAL A 734 3.25 5.49 25.58
C VAL A 734 3.67 6.62 26.53
N ASP A 735 2.83 7.65 26.61
CA ASP A 735 3.06 8.88 27.38
C ASP A 735 2.19 8.99 28.65
N HIS A 736 1.76 7.84 29.16
CA HIS A 736 1.04 7.68 30.42
C HIS A 736 1.64 6.56 31.29
N GLY A 737 1.27 6.54 32.58
CA GLY A 737 1.71 5.53 33.55
C GLY A 737 0.87 4.24 33.53
N THR A 738 1.09 3.37 34.53
CA THR A 738 0.42 2.06 34.66
C THR A 738 -1.07 2.13 34.99
N ALA A 739 -1.56 3.29 35.46
CA ALA A 739 -2.98 3.57 35.74
C ALA A 739 -3.69 2.43 36.52
N PHE A 740 -3.09 2.05 37.64
CA PHE A 740 -3.57 0.95 38.49
C PHE A 740 -5.02 1.08 38.96
N ASP A 741 -5.52 2.31 39.07
CA ASP A 741 -6.90 2.61 39.46
C ASP A 741 -7.94 2.17 38.41
N ILE A 742 -7.54 1.95 37.15
CA ILE A 742 -8.41 1.49 36.07
C ILE A 742 -7.99 0.15 35.46
N ALA A 743 -6.87 -0.44 35.89
CA ALA A 743 -6.45 -1.77 35.47
C ALA A 743 -7.49 -2.84 35.85
N GLY A 744 -7.71 -3.80 34.96
CA GLY A 744 -8.72 -4.85 35.10
C GLY A 744 -10.15 -4.46 34.71
N LYS A 745 -10.40 -3.21 34.30
CA LYS A 745 -11.76 -2.70 34.06
C LYS A 745 -12.16 -2.65 32.59
N GLY A 746 -11.22 -2.88 31.67
CA GLY A 746 -11.48 -2.82 30.22
C GLY A 746 -11.73 -1.41 29.68
N VAL A 747 -11.47 -0.35 30.46
CA VAL A 747 -11.79 1.05 30.08
C VAL A 747 -10.57 1.84 29.60
N ALA A 748 -9.35 1.30 29.72
CA ALA A 748 -8.14 1.96 29.25
C ALA A 748 -8.16 2.14 27.72
N LYS A 749 -7.72 3.29 27.22
CA LYS A 749 -7.70 3.60 25.78
C LYS A 749 -6.34 3.27 25.17
N GLU A 750 -6.35 2.62 24.02
CA GLU A 750 -5.17 2.14 23.29
C GLU A 750 -4.58 3.16 22.31
N GLY A 751 -5.24 4.30 22.09
CA GLY A 751 -4.84 5.30 21.08
C GLY A 751 -3.38 5.73 21.19
N ASN A 752 -2.88 5.92 22.41
CA ASN A 752 -1.48 6.29 22.65
C ASN A 752 -0.49 5.19 22.22
N LEU A 753 -0.83 3.92 22.47
CA LEU A 753 -0.05 2.77 22.03
C LEU A 753 -0.05 2.65 20.51
N LEU A 754 -1.20 2.86 19.86
CA LEU A 754 -1.30 2.87 18.40
C LEU A 754 -0.41 3.95 17.77
N CYS A 755 -0.36 5.15 18.37
CA CYS A 755 0.56 6.20 17.96
C CYS A 755 2.02 5.79 18.16
N ALA A 756 2.35 5.16 19.31
CA ALA A 756 3.71 4.70 19.58
C ALA A 756 4.18 3.61 18.60
N ILE A 757 3.30 2.68 18.23
CA ILE A 757 3.54 1.67 17.19
C ILE A 757 3.78 2.35 15.84
N ASP A 758 2.95 3.33 15.47
CA ASP A 758 3.07 4.04 14.20
C ASP A 758 4.42 4.78 14.06
N VAL A 759 4.78 5.55 15.09
CA VAL A 759 6.08 6.25 15.14
C VAL A 759 7.23 5.25 15.12
N GLY A 760 7.13 4.16 15.89
CA GLY A 760 8.14 3.10 15.93
C GLY A 760 8.34 2.44 14.56
N ALA A 761 7.25 2.13 13.85
CA ALA A 761 7.30 1.53 12.52
C ALA A 761 7.97 2.47 11.49
N ARG A 762 7.67 3.77 11.53
CA ARG A 762 8.29 4.77 10.63
C ARG A 762 9.81 4.84 10.85
N LEU A 763 10.23 4.97 12.10
CA LEU A 763 11.65 5.04 12.47
C LEU A 763 12.40 3.75 12.09
N ALA A 764 11.78 2.59 12.27
CA ALA A 764 12.37 1.29 11.97
C ALA A 764 12.56 1.05 10.46
N ARG A 765 11.62 1.49 9.59
CA ARG A 765 11.70 1.27 8.13
C ARG A 765 12.96 1.84 7.49
N ARG A 766 13.39 3.04 7.88
CA ARG A 766 14.58 3.69 7.30
C ARG A 766 15.88 2.98 7.68
N ARG A 767 15.88 2.21 8.77
CA ARG A 767 17.08 1.50 9.24
C ARG A 767 17.39 0.24 8.44
N ARG A 768 16.41 -0.28 7.70
CA ARG A 768 16.54 -1.44 6.80
C ARG A 768 17.09 -1.09 5.42
N GLY A 769 17.03 0.17 5.00
CA GLY A 769 17.55 0.66 3.72
C GLY A 769 18.85 1.42 3.92
#